data_AF-A0AA39RE53-F1
#
_entry.id   AF-A0AA39RE53-F1
#
_cell.length_a   1.000
_cell.length_b   1.000
_cell.length_c   1.000
_cell.angle_alpha   90.00
_cell.angle_beta   90.00
_cell.angle_gamma   90.00
#
_symmetry.space_group_name_H-M   'P 1'
#
loop_
_entity.id
_entity.type
_entity.pdbx_description
1 polymer ?
#
loop_
_entity_poly.entity_id
_entity_poly.type
_entity_poly.pdbx_seq_one_letter_code
_entity_poly.pdbx_strand_id
1 'polypeptide(L)'
;MATLLNGSLYSGFYDCQSFLKKKHRTSWPNMCSFQRLSMAKFDWSSISHRVGGNLFTKKGINVFSPKITVPSFAPEFLDAIEDEYNGVIIDPESLPSSANAFVSALRASLSYWKSKGKKGVWLKILPEQADLVPIAIQEGFSYHHAERGYVMLTHWIPCEPCMLPDSPSHQIGVGGFVINDKREVLVVKEKCPCSCSGVWKFPTGYINKSEEIFSAAIREVKEETGVDTIFQQMVAFRHVHLVAFENSDILFVCMLEPLSSEITIDDKEIQDAKWMPLDEFVGQSFYVDDHMSRKVIDSTTSSSSSISSLKSRFLEPSVSGISSLRKFSSVKFNTSSSSGSNSSFNSSSPSGSPTRFPTKSVLMGSAGNLKQKTVSGPAGYVLEDVPHLSDYIPDLPIYPNPLQDNPAYSVVKQYFVHEDDTVPQKIVVHKTSPRGIHFRRAGPRQKVYFESDEVHACIVTCGGLCPGLNTVIREIVCGLYHMYGVKRVLGIDGGYRGFYAKNTVPLTPKVVNDIHKRGGTIIGTSRGGHDKSKIVDSIQDRGINQVFIIGGDGTQKGASVIFEEVRKRGLKVAVAGIPKTIDNDIPVIDKSFGFDSAVEEAQRAINAAHVEAESMENGIGLVKLMGRYCGFIAMYATLASRDVDCCLIPESPFYLEGTGGLFEYIEKRLKENGHMVIVIAEGAGQELLSEIIHSTTQQDASGNKLLQDVGLWLSQRIKDYFKQRKMVMNLKYIDPTYMIRAIPSNASDNVYCTLLAQSAVHGAMAGYTGFTVGLVNGRQTYIPFYRINEKQNKVVITDRMWARLLSSTNQPSFLSAKDVVEDKKEEGTSCPLLDDQIFSEDVSGNKKISHV
;
A
#
# COMPACT_ATOMS: atom_id res chain seq x y z
N MET A 1 23.25 -35.25 -23.04
CA MET A 1 24.52 -35.27 -22.30
C MET A 1 24.45 -34.10 -21.32
N ALA A 2 23.91 -34.21 -20.11
CA ALA A 2 24.37 -35.03 -18.99
C ALA A 2 25.89 -34.93 -18.81
N THR A 3 26.36 -34.04 -17.92
CA THR A 3 27.19 -34.32 -16.73
C THR A 3 27.79 -32.99 -16.23
N LEU A 4 27.40 -32.56 -15.03
CA LEU A 4 28.21 -31.89 -13.98
C LEU A 4 27.28 -31.15 -13.01
N LEU A 5 26.47 -31.92 -12.27
CA LEU A 5 25.98 -31.54 -10.95
C LEU A 5 26.81 -32.37 -9.96
N ASN A 6 27.86 -31.76 -9.39
CA ASN A 6 28.43 -32.25 -8.15
C ASN A 6 27.73 -31.53 -7.01
N GLY A 7 26.82 -32.25 -6.36
CA GLY A 7 26.21 -31.85 -5.10
C GLY A 7 27.23 -31.91 -3.97
N SER A 8 27.23 -30.88 -3.14
CA SER A 8 27.87 -30.88 -1.83
C SER A 8 27.24 -29.78 -0.98
N LEU A 9 26.55 -30.22 0.08
CA LEU A 9 26.26 -29.50 1.33
C LEU A 9 25.41 -28.22 1.25
N TYR A 10 24.07 -28.37 1.29
CA TYR A 10 23.16 -27.31 1.72
C TYR A 10 21.91 -27.90 2.39
N SER A 11 21.95 -28.11 3.71
CA SER A 11 20.77 -28.17 4.58
C SER A 11 21.22 -28.37 6.02
N GLY A 12 21.07 -27.35 6.85
CA GLY A 12 21.47 -27.44 8.25
C GLY A 12 20.45 -26.77 9.13
N PHE A 13 19.22 -27.30 9.18
CA PHE A 13 18.31 -27.09 10.32
C PHE A 13 17.32 -28.24 10.53
N TYR A 14 17.06 -29.10 9.52
CA TYR A 14 16.48 -30.44 9.69
C TYR A 14 17.00 -31.34 8.57
N ASP A 15 17.80 -32.36 8.88
CA ASP A 15 18.14 -33.42 7.92
C ASP A 15 17.89 -34.79 8.55
N CYS A 16 16.70 -35.32 8.28
CA CYS A 16 16.28 -36.68 8.62
C CYS A 16 16.03 -37.49 7.34
N GLN A 17 17.01 -37.60 6.43
CA GLN A 17 17.00 -38.63 5.40
C GLN A 17 18.40 -39.24 5.14
N SER A 18 18.91 -40.03 6.08
CA SER A 18 20.09 -40.87 5.82
C SER A 18 19.92 -42.36 6.14
N PHE A 19 18.70 -42.86 6.36
CA PHE A 19 18.47 -44.25 6.77
C PHE A 19 18.00 -45.25 5.70
N LEU A 20 17.92 -44.86 4.41
CA LEU A 20 17.51 -45.78 3.33
C LEU A 20 18.55 -46.02 2.21
N LYS A 21 19.81 -45.66 2.42
CA LYS A 21 20.88 -45.99 1.46
C LYS A 21 22.03 -46.73 2.11
N LYS A 22 21.90 -48.06 2.28
CA LYS A 22 22.98 -49.04 2.00
C LYS A 22 22.54 -50.51 2.24
N LYS A 23 22.99 -51.36 1.30
CA LYS A 23 22.95 -52.85 1.18
C LYS A 23 21.68 -53.41 0.50
N HIS A 24 21.73 -54.25 -0.55
CA HIS A 24 22.76 -55.18 -1.06
C HIS A 24 22.68 -55.35 -2.60
N ARG A 25 23.81 -55.68 -3.23
CA ARG A 25 23.94 -56.24 -4.59
C ARG A 25 23.45 -57.70 -4.64
N THR A 26 22.74 -58.07 -5.71
CA THR A 26 22.88 -59.34 -6.49
C THR A 26 22.16 -59.22 -7.84
N SER A 27 22.57 -60.05 -8.81
CA SER A 27 22.47 -59.88 -10.26
C SER A 27 21.53 -60.87 -10.98
N TRP A 28 20.84 -60.38 -12.04
CA TRP A 28 20.44 -61.03 -13.33
C TRP A 28 19.28 -62.07 -13.37
N PRO A 29 18.62 -62.38 -14.54
CA PRO A 29 18.77 -61.85 -15.92
C PRO A 29 17.48 -61.52 -16.74
N ASN A 30 17.71 -60.76 -17.83
CA ASN A 30 17.06 -60.65 -19.16
C ASN A 30 15.85 -61.51 -19.58
N MET A 31 14.88 -60.89 -20.30
CA MET A 31 14.47 -61.20 -21.69
C MET A 31 13.50 -60.11 -22.24
N CYS A 32 13.86 -59.42 -23.34
CA CYS A 32 13.25 -59.45 -24.70
C CYS A 32 11.72 -59.18 -24.76
N SER A 33 11.13 -58.39 -25.67
CA SER A 33 11.59 -57.66 -26.86
C SER A 33 10.41 -56.93 -27.53
N PHE A 34 10.67 -55.74 -28.09
CA PHE A 34 10.27 -55.22 -29.40
C PHE A 34 8.80 -54.93 -29.83
N GLN A 35 8.66 -53.66 -30.25
CA GLN A 35 8.01 -53.12 -31.47
C GLN A 35 6.52 -52.71 -31.51
N ARG A 36 6.35 -51.37 -31.56
CA ARG A 36 5.66 -50.55 -32.58
C ARG A 36 4.49 -51.20 -33.32
N LEU A 37 3.34 -50.54 -33.28
CA LEU A 37 2.54 -50.21 -34.48
C LEU A 37 1.59 -49.05 -34.22
N SER A 38 1.37 -48.28 -35.29
CA SER A 38 0.72 -46.98 -35.37
C SER A 38 -0.80 -47.06 -35.48
N MET A 39 -1.41 -45.89 -35.26
CA MET A 39 -2.81 -45.53 -35.49
C MET A 39 -3.42 -46.07 -36.79
N ALA A 40 -4.67 -46.54 -36.67
CA ALA A 40 -5.65 -46.50 -37.75
C ALA A 40 -6.98 -45.97 -37.19
N LYS A 41 -7.54 -45.00 -37.91
CA LYS A 41 -8.82 -44.32 -37.68
C LYS A 41 -10.00 -45.28 -37.81
N PHE A 42 -11.07 -45.06 -37.06
CA PHE A 42 -12.42 -45.40 -37.53
C PHE A 42 -13.40 -44.27 -37.20
N ASP A 43 -14.17 -43.96 -38.24
CA ASP A 43 -15.12 -42.86 -38.44
C ASP A 43 -16.51 -43.23 -37.92
N TRP A 44 -17.28 -42.27 -37.40
CA TRP A 44 -18.65 -42.50 -36.92
C TRP A 44 -19.62 -41.64 -37.72
N SER A 45 -20.20 -42.24 -38.76
CA SER A 45 -21.43 -41.76 -39.36
C SER A 45 -22.44 -42.90 -39.48
N SER A 46 -23.72 -42.55 -39.28
CA SER A 46 -24.96 -43.33 -39.49
C SER A 46 -25.53 -44.24 -38.36
N ILE A 47 -26.43 -43.62 -37.57
CA ILE A 47 -27.86 -43.95 -37.38
C ILE A 47 -28.28 -45.36 -36.88
N SER A 48 -28.87 -45.41 -35.67
CA SER A 48 -30.28 -45.79 -35.36
C SER A 48 -30.47 -46.62 -34.09
N HIS A 49 -31.44 -46.21 -33.29
CA HIS A 49 -32.05 -47.01 -32.23
C HIS A 49 -32.75 -48.25 -32.79
N ARG A 50 -32.40 -49.44 -32.28
CA ARG A 50 -33.35 -50.56 -32.12
C ARG A 50 -33.06 -51.35 -30.84
N VAL A 51 -34.14 -51.62 -30.13
CA VAL A 51 -34.30 -52.39 -28.91
C VAL A 51 -34.25 -53.89 -29.22
N GLY A 52 -33.62 -54.69 -28.36
CA GLY A 52 -33.78 -56.15 -28.34
C GLY A 52 -32.56 -56.87 -27.79
N GLY A 53 -32.67 -57.40 -26.57
CA GLY A 53 -31.61 -58.18 -25.93
C GLY A 53 -31.46 -59.60 -26.48
N ASN A 54 -30.29 -60.19 -26.27
CA ASN A 54 -30.21 -61.57 -25.82
C ASN A 54 -28.91 -61.87 -25.08
N LEU A 55 -29.10 -62.70 -24.06
CA LEU A 55 -28.23 -63.13 -22.99
C LEU A 55 -27.41 -64.36 -23.45
N PHE A 56 -26.14 -64.45 -23.07
CA PHE A 56 -25.47 -65.75 -22.92
C PHE A 56 -25.04 -65.97 -21.48
N THR A 57 -25.76 -66.91 -20.85
CA THR A 57 -25.45 -67.66 -19.64
C THR A 57 -24.28 -68.65 -19.90
N LYS A 58 -23.62 -69.36 -18.98
CA LYS A 58 -23.85 -69.74 -17.57
C LYS A 58 -22.57 -70.43 -17.06
N LYS A 59 -22.31 -70.30 -15.76
CA LYS A 59 -22.17 -71.39 -14.76
C LYS A 59 -22.14 -70.67 -13.40
N GLY A 60 -23.13 -70.71 -12.51
CA GLY A 60 -24.43 -71.34 -12.43
C GLY A 60 -24.94 -71.08 -11.01
N ILE A 61 -26.24 -70.76 -10.85
CA ILE A 61 -27.15 -70.98 -9.71
C ILE A 61 -28.39 -70.11 -10.00
N ASN A 62 -29.58 -70.71 -9.99
CA ASN A 62 -30.86 -70.02 -10.15
C ASN A 62 -31.42 -69.69 -8.76
N VAL A 63 -31.94 -68.47 -8.56
CA VAL A 63 -32.85 -68.14 -7.45
C VAL A 63 -34.01 -67.30 -8.00
N PHE A 64 -35.23 -67.67 -7.62
CA PHE A 64 -36.50 -67.07 -8.03
C PHE A 64 -36.63 -65.60 -7.60
N SER A 65 -37.16 -64.76 -8.50
CA SER A 65 -37.49 -63.36 -8.22
C SER A 65 -38.78 -63.21 -7.40
N PRO A 66 -38.80 -62.41 -6.32
CA PRO A 66 -40.00 -61.70 -5.91
C PRO A 66 -40.10 -60.40 -6.71
N LYS A 67 -41.31 -60.09 -7.20
CA LYS A 67 -41.65 -58.76 -7.72
C LYS A 67 -41.47 -57.75 -6.58
N ILE A 68 -40.49 -56.86 -6.72
CA ILE A 68 -40.45 -55.60 -5.97
C ILE A 68 -40.72 -54.50 -6.98
N THR A 69 -41.90 -53.91 -6.87
CA THR A 69 -42.24 -52.59 -7.39
C THR A 69 -41.19 -51.59 -6.89
N VAL A 70 -40.38 -51.05 -7.79
CA VAL A 70 -39.48 -49.94 -7.47
C VAL A 70 -40.31 -48.65 -7.57
N PRO A 71 -40.44 -47.85 -6.51
CA PRO A 71 -41.03 -46.52 -6.61
C PRO A 71 -40.12 -45.65 -7.48
N SER A 72 -40.72 -44.75 -8.26
CA SER A 72 -39.99 -43.69 -8.95
C SER A 72 -39.36 -42.75 -7.92
N PHE A 73 -38.14 -43.05 -7.49
CA PHE A 73 -37.29 -42.08 -6.79
C PHE A 73 -36.58 -41.24 -7.85
N ALA A 74 -36.79 -39.93 -7.80
CA ALA A 74 -35.97 -38.96 -8.51
C ALA A 74 -34.49 -39.22 -8.15
N PRO A 75 -33.53 -38.96 -9.06
CA PRO A 75 -32.12 -39.13 -8.73
C PRO A 75 -31.77 -38.25 -7.54
N GLU A 76 -31.43 -38.88 -6.41
CA GLU A 76 -30.89 -38.20 -5.23
C GLU A 76 -29.50 -37.69 -5.60
N PHE A 77 -29.38 -36.37 -5.74
CA PHE A 77 -28.10 -35.69 -5.85
C PHE A 77 -27.44 -35.62 -4.47
N LEU A 78 -26.12 -35.55 -4.44
CA LEU A 78 -25.38 -35.23 -3.21
C LEU A 78 -25.60 -33.76 -2.87
N ASP A 79 -25.82 -33.49 -1.58
CA ASP A 79 -25.90 -32.12 -1.10
C ASP A 79 -24.52 -31.46 -1.20
N ALA A 80 -24.50 -30.26 -1.77
CA ALA A 80 -23.27 -29.51 -1.99
C ALA A 80 -23.52 -28.00 -1.97
N ILE A 81 -22.49 -27.24 -1.59
CA ILE A 81 -22.48 -25.78 -1.56
C ILE A 81 -21.57 -25.28 -2.69
N GLU A 82 -21.96 -24.22 -3.37
CA GLU A 82 -21.13 -23.61 -4.42
C GLU A 82 -19.99 -22.79 -3.81
N ASP A 83 -18.78 -22.91 -4.36
CA ASP A 83 -17.65 -22.06 -3.98
C ASP A 83 -17.56 -20.78 -4.86
N GLU A 84 -16.74 -19.81 -4.44
CA GLU A 84 -16.56 -18.51 -5.13
C GLU A 84 -15.90 -18.63 -6.52
N TYR A 85 -15.42 -19.81 -6.90
CA TYR A 85 -14.65 -20.07 -8.12
C TYR A 85 -15.40 -20.97 -9.11
N ASN A 86 -16.74 -21.03 -9.01
CA ASN A 86 -17.61 -21.89 -9.81
C ASN A 86 -17.35 -23.41 -9.62
N GLY A 87 -16.85 -23.79 -8.45
CA GLY A 87 -16.78 -25.16 -7.97
C GLY A 87 -17.92 -25.52 -7.01
N VAL A 88 -17.84 -26.72 -6.44
CA VAL A 88 -18.80 -27.25 -5.47
C VAL A 88 -18.07 -28.01 -4.36
N ILE A 89 -18.58 -27.89 -3.14
CA ILE A 89 -18.09 -28.57 -1.94
C ILE A 89 -19.20 -29.49 -1.45
N ILE A 90 -18.95 -30.79 -1.48
CA ILE A 90 -19.91 -31.82 -1.04
C ILE A 90 -20.00 -31.82 0.48
N ASP A 91 -21.22 -31.83 1.01
CA ASP A 91 -21.46 -31.91 2.45
C ASP A 91 -21.10 -33.32 2.97
N PRO A 92 -20.05 -33.45 3.82
CA PRO A 92 -19.61 -34.74 4.34
C PRO A 92 -20.65 -35.45 5.23
N GLU A 93 -21.56 -34.70 5.87
CA GLU A 93 -22.59 -35.28 6.75
C GLU A 93 -23.76 -35.87 5.95
N SER A 94 -23.93 -35.45 4.70
CA SER A 94 -24.99 -35.92 3.78
C SER A 94 -24.64 -37.19 3.00
N LEU A 95 -23.41 -37.70 3.15
CA LEU A 95 -22.94 -38.81 2.33
C LEU A 95 -23.72 -40.11 2.60
N PRO A 96 -24.20 -40.81 1.55
CA PRO A 96 -24.87 -42.09 1.70
C PRO A 96 -24.00 -43.13 2.41
N SER A 97 -24.58 -43.83 3.38
CA SER A 97 -23.91 -44.87 4.18
C SER A 97 -23.64 -46.18 3.42
N SER A 98 -24.19 -46.36 2.21
CA SER A 98 -23.93 -47.53 1.37
C SER A 98 -23.10 -47.15 0.15
N ALA A 99 -22.06 -47.95 -0.13
CA ALA A 99 -21.20 -47.80 -1.31
C ALA A 99 -21.98 -47.68 -2.63
N ASN A 100 -23.00 -48.52 -2.84
CA ASN A 100 -23.79 -48.51 -4.08
C ASN A 100 -24.65 -47.24 -4.23
N ALA A 101 -25.22 -46.76 -3.11
CA ALA A 101 -25.97 -45.50 -3.11
C ALA A 101 -25.02 -44.31 -3.37
N PHE A 102 -23.84 -44.31 -2.74
CA PHE A 102 -22.82 -43.29 -2.95
C PHE A 102 -22.34 -43.23 -4.40
N VAL A 103 -22.00 -44.35 -5.04
CA VAL A 103 -21.63 -44.40 -6.48
C VAL A 103 -22.72 -43.78 -7.35
N SER A 104 -23.97 -44.18 -7.11
CA SER A 104 -25.11 -43.76 -7.94
C SER A 104 -25.37 -42.26 -7.79
N ALA A 105 -25.38 -41.76 -6.55
CA ALA A 105 -25.56 -40.34 -6.25
C ALA A 105 -24.38 -39.50 -6.76
N LEU A 106 -23.14 -39.97 -6.62
CA LEU A 106 -21.94 -39.27 -7.09
C LEU A 106 -21.95 -39.10 -8.61
N ARG A 107 -22.24 -40.15 -9.37
CA ARG A 107 -22.34 -40.09 -10.84
C ARG A 107 -23.45 -39.16 -11.33
N ALA A 108 -24.62 -39.22 -10.68
CA ALA A 108 -25.73 -38.32 -10.99
C ALA A 108 -25.34 -36.86 -10.73
N SER A 109 -24.67 -36.59 -9.60
CA SER A 109 -24.23 -35.26 -9.19
C SER A 109 -23.14 -34.69 -10.09
N LEU A 110 -22.11 -35.47 -10.43
CA LEU A 110 -21.08 -35.07 -11.38
C LEU A 110 -21.66 -34.71 -12.75
N SER A 111 -22.63 -35.49 -13.23
CA SER A 111 -23.33 -35.20 -14.50
C SER A 111 -24.14 -33.90 -14.42
N TYR A 112 -24.83 -33.68 -13.30
CA TYR A 112 -25.59 -32.46 -13.05
C TYR A 112 -24.68 -31.23 -12.97
N TRP A 113 -23.62 -31.27 -12.18
CA TRP A 113 -22.66 -30.17 -12.03
C TRP A 113 -21.95 -29.85 -13.34
N LYS A 114 -21.61 -30.87 -14.14
CA LYS A 114 -21.10 -30.69 -15.50
C LYS A 114 -22.08 -29.93 -16.39
N SER A 115 -23.39 -30.25 -16.32
CA SER A 115 -24.42 -29.53 -17.09
C SER A 115 -24.61 -28.07 -16.63
N LYS A 116 -24.29 -27.77 -15.38
CA LYS A 116 -24.34 -26.43 -14.79
C LYS A 116 -23.06 -25.62 -14.99
N GLY A 117 -22.07 -26.18 -15.69
CA GLY A 117 -20.79 -25.51 -15.94
C GLY A 117 -19.90 -25.38 -14.69
N LYS A 118 -20.12 -26.21 -13.67
CA LYS A 118 -19.23 -26.26 -12.50
C LYS A 118 -17.91 -26.91 -12.88
N LYS A 119 -16.83 -26.45 -12.25
CA LYS A 119 -15.47 -26.85 -12.63
C LYS A 119 -14.81 -27.78 -11.61
N GLY A 120 -14.60 -27.30 -10.39
CA GLY A 120 -13.96 -28.04 -9.31
C GLY A 120 -14.97 -28.70 -8.38
N VAL A 121 -14.68 -29.91 -7.91
CA VAL A 121 -15.48 -30.63 -6.92
C VAL A 121 -14.59 -31.01 -5.76
N TRP A 122 -14.98 -30.63 -4.55
CA TRP A 122 -14.30 -30.97 -3.30
C TRP A 122 -15.11 -32.00 -2.53
N LEU A 123 -14.45 -33.10 -2.14
CA LEU A 123 -15.05 -34.20 -1.40
C LEU A 123 -14.24 -34.48 -0.14
N LYS A 124 -14.83 -34.16 1.00
CA LYS A 124 -14.29 -34.46 2.33
C LYS A 124 -14.83 -35.81 2.80
N ILE A 125 -13.94 -36.76 3.10
CA ILE A 125 -14.31 -38.09 3.63
C ILE A 125 -13.78 -38.24 5.06
N LEU A 126 -14.67 -38.53 6.00
CA LEU A 126 -14.33 -38.76 7.40
C LEU A 126 -13.76 -40.19 7.61
N PRO A 127 -13.01 -40.45 8.70
CA PRO A 127 -12.44 -41.78 8.98
C PRO A 127 -13.48 -42.90 9.00
N GLU A 128 -14.69 -42.61 9.46
CA GLU A 128 -15.80 -43.57 9.53
C GLU A 128 -16.36 -43.94 8.16
N GLN A 129 -16.04 -43.15 7.12
CA GLN A 129 -16.48 -43.27 5.73
C GLN A 129 -15.31 -43.65 4.80
N ALA A 130 -14.18 -44.13 5.34
CA ALA A 130 -12.97 -44.38 4.58
C ALA A 130 -13.14 -45.41 3.44
N ASP A 131 -14.16 -46.26 3.52
CA ASP A 131 -14.57 -47.20 2.49
C ASP A 131 -15.09 -46.52 1.20
N LEU A 132 -15.47 -45.25 1.26
CA LEU A 132 -15.89 -44.45 0.10
C LEU A 132 -14.69 -43.92 -0.73
N VAL A 133 -13.48 -43.89 -0.16
CA VAL A 133 -12.29 -43.35 -0.84
C VAL A 133 -11.97 -44.11 -2.14
N PRO A 134 -11.86 -45.45 -2.16
CA PRO A 134 -11.54 -46.19 -3.39
C PRO A 134 -12.60 -45.97 -4.49
N ILE A 135 -13.85 -45.77 -4.08
CA ILE A 135 -14.97 -45.51 -4.98
C ILE A 135 -14.82 -44.14 -5.63
N ALA A 136 -14.57 -43.09 -4.84
CA ALA A 136 -14.36 -41.75 -5.37
C ALA A 136 -13.17 -41.68 -6.34
N ILE A 137 -12.07 -42.36 -6.03
CA ILE A 137 -10.89 -42.44 -6.93
C ILE A 137 -11.27 -43.11 -8.27
N GLN A 138 -12.07 -44.18 -8.24
CA GLN A 138 -12.56 -44.83 -9.48
C GLN A 138 -13.43 -43.91 -10.33
N GLU A 139 -14.17 -42.99 -9.70
CA GLU A 139 -14.96 -41.95 -10.39
C GLU A 139 -14.13 -40.72 -10.80
N GLY A 140 -12.79 -40.78 -10.64
CA GLY A 140 -11.87 -39.78 -11.16
C GLY A 140 -11.43 -38.71 -10.17
N PHE A 141 -11.74 -38.86 -8.87
CA PHE A 141 -11.16 -37.99 -7.84
C PHE A 141 -9.67 -38.29 -7.63
N SER A 142 -8.92 -37.28 -7.22
CA SER A 142 -7.51 -37.36 -6.85
C SER A 142 -7.31 -36.94 -5.39
N TYR A 143 -6.28 -37.49 -4.74
CA TYR A 143 -5.88 -37.05 -3.40
C TYR A 143 -5.38 -35.62 -3.44
N HIS A 144 -5.90 -34.78 -2.55
CA HIS A 144 -5.42 -33.41 -2.38
C HIS A 144 -4.64 -33.24 -1.08
N HIS A 145 -5.23 -33.56 0.08
CA HIS A 145 -4.53 -33.53 1.37
C HIS A 145 -5.25 -34.43 2.40
N ALA A 146 -4.60 -34.69 3.52
CA ALA A 146 -5.19 -35.41 4.64
C ALA A 146 -4.90 -34.68 5.97
N GLU A 147 -5.87 -34.74 6.87
CA GLU A 147 -5.80 -34.23 8.24
C GLU A 147 -6.17 -35.37 9.19
N ARG A 148 -5.88 -35.23 10.49
CA ARG A 148 -6.14 -36.31 11.47
C ARG A 148 -7.59 -36.84 11.45
N GLY A 149 -8.56 -36.01 11.04
CA GLY A 149 -9.98 -36.33 11.04
C GLY A 149 -10.65 -36.39 9.67
N TYR A 150 -9.92 -36.33 8.55
CA TYR A 150 -10.49 -36.52 7.21
C TYR A 150 -9.43 -36.64 6.11
N VAL A 151 -9.83 -37.16 4.95
CA VAL A 151 -9.10 -37.00 3.68
C VAL A 151 -9.88 -36.09 2.73
N MET A 152 -9.17 -35.17 2.07
CA MET A 152 -9.73 -34.32 1.02
C MET A 152 -9.38 -34.87 -0.35
N LEU A 153 -10.41 -35.08 -1.15
CA LEU A 153 -10.32 -35.50 -2.54
C LEU A 153 -10.86 -34.38 -3.44
N THR A 154 -10.27 -34.22 -4.63
CA THR A 154 -10.74 -33.24 -5.61
C THR A 154 -10.97 -33.88 -6.98
N HIS A 155 -11.92 -33.33 -7.73
CA HIS A 155 -12.16 -33.69 -9.12
C HIS A 155 -12.32 -32.43 -9.98
N TRP A 156 -11.60 -32.40 -11.10
CA TRP A 156 -11.71 -31.33 -12.10
C TRP A 156 -12.54 -31.83 -13.28
N ILE A 157 -13.73 -31.24 -13.45
CA ILE A 157 -14.71 -31.66 -14.46
C ILE A 157 -14.28 -31.33 -15.91
N PRO A 158 -13.72 -30.13 -16.20
CA PRO A 158 -13.34 -29.77 -17.56
C PRO A 158 -12.11 -30.55 -18.08
N CYS A 159 -11.97 -30.62 -19.41
CA CYS A 159 -10.76 -31.17 -20.06
C CYS A 159 -9.61 -30.13 -20.19
N GLU A 160 -9.74 -28.97 -19.55
CA GLU A 160 -8.71 -27.93 -19.50
C GLU A 160 -7.75 -28.16 -18.31
N PRO A 161 -6.57 -27.50 -18.24
CA PRO A 161 -5.69 -27.62 -17.08
C PRO A 161 -6.41 -27.37 -15.76
N CYS A 162 -6.13 -28.20 -14.75
CA CYS A 162 -6.74 -28.05 -13.43
C CYS A 162 -6.29 -26.72 -12.80
N MET A 163 -7.25 -25.87 -12.44
CA MET A 163 -6.98 -24.58 -11.77
C MET A 163 -7.26 -24.64 -10.27
N LEU A 164 -7.54 -25.83 -9.71
CA LEU A 164 -7.64 -25.98 -8.27
C LEU A 164 -6.26 -25.74 -7.63
N PRO A 165 -6.17 -24.96 -6.55
CA PRO A 165 -4.91 -24.77 -5.85
C PRO A 165 -4.42 -26.10 -5.28
N ASP A 166 -3.11 -26.33 -5.31
CA ASP A 166 -2.51 -27.49 -4.65
C ASP A 166 -2.58 -27.35 -3.11
N SER A 167 -2.41 -28.46 -2.40
CA SER A 167 -2.28 -28.45 -0.93
C SER A 167 -1.09 -27.62 -0.46
N PRO A 168 -1.10 -27.10 0.79
CA PRO A 168 0.04 -26.40 1.35
C PRO A 168 1.35 -27.18 1.14
N SER A 169 2.27 -26.59 0.39
CA SER A 169 3.56 -27.19 0.00
C SER A 169 4.73 -26.77 0.91
N HIS A 170 4.42 -26.02 1.97
CA HIS A 170 5.40 -25.42 2.86
C HIS A 170 5.08 -25.75 4.32
N GLN A 171 6.11 -26.08 5.09
CA GLN A 171 6.11 -26.11 6.54
C GLN A 171 6.66 -24.78 7.06
N ILE A 172 6.14 -24.33 8.19
CA ILE A 172 6.56 -23.07 8.81
C ILE A 172 7.22 -23.40 10.15
N GLY A 173 8.51 -23.09 10.22
CA GLY A 173 9.30 -23.13 11.44
C GLY A 173 9.47 -21.74 12.05
N VAL A 174 9.82 -21.71 13.33
CA VAL A 174 10.22 -20.50 14.05
C VAL A 174 11.48 -20.75 14.87
N GLY A 175 12.35 -19.76 14.96
CA GLY A 175 13.53 -19.75 15.80
C GLY A 175 13.57 -18.54 16.73
N GLY A 176 13.86 -18.76 18.00
CA GLY A 176 13.95 -17.71 19.01
C GLY A 176 15.38 -17.30 19.30
N PHE A 177 15.83 -16.17 18.75
CA PHE A 177 17.11 -15.58 19.10
C PHE A 177 16.97 -14.73 20.38
N VAL A 178 17.44 -15.28 21.49
CA VAL A 178 17.37 -14.63 22.80
C VAL A 178 18.76 -14.12 23.18
N ILE A 179 18.91 -12.83 23.46
CA ILE A 179 20.17 -12.24 23.90
C ILE A 179 19.96 -11.49 25.22
N ASN A 180 20.87 -11.70 26.18
CA ASN A 180 20.83 -11.04 27.48
C ASN A 180 21.69 -9.75 27.50
N ASP A 181 21.62 -9.00 28.61
CA ASP A 181 22.36 -7.74 28.77
C ASP A 181 23.90 -7.92 28.79
N LYS A 182 24.39 -9.15 28.99
CA LYS A 182 25.82 -9.48 28.94
C LYS A 182 26.32 -9.82 27.53
N ARG A 183 25.46 -9.66 26.50
CA ARG A 183 25.71 -10.08 25.11
C ARG A 183 25.97 -11.59 24.98
N GLU A 184 25.29 -12.39 25.79
CA GLU A 184 25.26 -13.84 25.66
C GLU A 184 23.95 -14.24 25.00
N VAL A 185 24.01 -15.18 24.05
CA VAL A 185 22.88 -15.75 23.33
C VAL A 185 22.47 -17.05 23.99
N LEU A 186 21.16 -17.27 24.14
CA LEU A 186 20.62 -18.55 24.58
C LEU A 186 20.75 -19.56 23.45
N VAL A 187 21.50 -20.63 23.70
CA VAL A 187 21.76 -21.67 22.71
C VAL A 187 21.45 -23.05 23.26
N VAL A 188 21.03 -23.93 22.37
CA VAL A 188 20.68 -25.33 22.60
C VAL A 188 21.50 -26.24 21.71
N LYS A 189 21.57 -27.50 22.09
CA LYS A 189 22.18 -28.57 21.33
C LYS A 189 21.20 -29.73 21.25
N GLU A 190 20.83 -30.19 20.06
CA GLU A 190 19.81 -31.24 19.91
C GLU A 190 20.30 -32.65 20.30
N LYS A 191 19.38 -33.49 20.77
CA LYS A 191 19.56 -34.96 20.88
C LYS A 191 19.37 -35.65 19.52
N CYS A 192 20.02 -35.19 18.44
CA CYS A 192 19.94 -35.83 17.12
C CYS A 192 21.24 -36.59 16.77
N PRO A 193 21.15 -37.83 16.22
CA PRO A 193 22.31 -38.56 15.69
C PRO A 193 22.73 -38.13 14.27
N CYS A 194 22.19 -37.03 13.74
CA CYS A 194 22.42 -36.51 12.40
C CYS A 194 23.68 -35.61 12.29
N SER A 195 24.05 -35.21 11.07
CA SER A 195 25.27 -34.47 10.69
C SER A 195 25.52 -33.13 11.41
N CYS A 196 24.55 -32.66 12.21
CA CYS A 196 24.62 -31.45 13.04
C CYS A 196 24.95 -31.75 14.52
N SER A 197 25.17 -33.02 14.87
CA SER A 197 25.54 -33.47 16.22
C SER A 197 26.79 -32.75 16.70
N GLY A 198 26.63 -31.76 17.58
CA GLY A 198 27.75 -30.98 18.09
C GLY A 198 27.56 -29.47 18.06
N VAL A 199 26.70 -28.96 17.17
CA VAL A 199 26.56 -27.53 16.89
C VAL A 199 25.60 -26.89 17.90
N TRP A 200 25.99 -25.71 18.41
CA TRP A 200 25.10 -24.88 19.21
C TRP A 200 24.25 -24.01 18.30
N LYS A 201 22.92 -24.08 18.45
CA LYS A 201 21.95 -23.25 17.73
C LYS A 201 21.02 -22.51 18.69
N PHE A 202 20.32 -21.50 18.21
CA PHE A 202 19.20 -20.94 18.98
C PHE A 202 18.02 -21.93 18.98
N PRO A 203 17.11 -21.87 19.98
CA PRO A 203 15.92 -22.73 20.02
C PRO A 203 15.05 -22.58 18.78
N THR A 204 14.51 -23.68 18.27
CA THR A 204 13.74 -23.73 17.02
C THR A 204 12.70 -24.84 17.03
N GLY A 205 11.48 -24.54 16.57
CA GLY A 205 10.48 -25.57 16.33
C GLY A 205 9.44 -25.18 15.29
N TYR A 206 8.36 -25.94 15.20
CA TYR A 206 7.31 -25.74 14.20
C TYR A 206 6.16 -24.93 14.74
N ILE A 207 5.56 -24.10 13.88
CA ILE A 207 4.36 -23.36 14.24
C ILE A 207 3.17 -24.30 14.23
N ASN A 208 2.39 -24.32 15.32
CA ASN A 208 1.17 -25.10 15.39
C ASN A 208 0.07 -24.49 14.51
N LYS A 209 -0.89 -25.32 14.07
CA LYS A 209 -2.02 -24.85 13.28
C LYS A 209 -2.80 -23.77 14.04
N SER A 210 -3.02 -22.63 13.39
CA SER A 210 -3.67 -21.44 13.97
C SER A 210 -2.90 -20.77 15.12
N GLU A 211 -1.59 -20.97 15.20
CA GLU A 211 -0.70 -20.28 16.13
C GLU A 211 -0.03 -19.06 15.48
N GLU A 212 0.04 -17.95 16.21
CA GLU A 212 0.76 -16.75 15.79
C GLU A 212 2.29 -16.98 15.85
N ILE A 213 3.05 -16.45 14.88
CA ILE A 213 4.51 -16.68 14.76
C ILE A 213 5.26 -16.28 16.04
N PHE A 214 4.91 -15.14 16.63
CA PHE A 214 5.58 -14.67 17.85
C PHE A 214 5.21 -15.51 19.08
N SER A 215 3.99 -16.05 19.14
CA SER A 215 3.56 -16.97 20.19
C SER A 215 4.31 -18.28 20.10
N ALA A 216 4.47 -18.81 18.88
CA ALA A 216 5.29 -19.98 18.62
C ALA A 216 6.75 -19.74 19.06
N ALA A 217 7.37 -18.61 18.69
CA ALA A 217 8.75 -18.30 19.11
C ALA A 217 8.94 -18.32 20.63
N ILE A 218 8.00 -17.72 21.38
CA ILE A 218 8.03 -17.71 22.86
C ILE A 218 7.83 -19.13 23.41
N ARG A 219 6.88 -19.89 22.84
CA ARG A 219 6.58 -21.26 23.24
C ARG A 219 7.78 -22.18 23.02
N GLU A 220 8.37 -22.20 21.82
CA GLU A 220 9.50 -23.07 21.48
C GLU A 220 10.71 -22.81 22.39
N VAL A 221 11.05 -21.54 22.64
CA VAL A 221 12.12 -21.20 23.59
C VAL A 221 11.81 -21.72 25.00
N LYS A 222 10.57 -21.55 25.46
CA LYS A 222 10.15 -21.99 26.78
C LYS A 222 10.12 -23.52 26.90
N GLU A 223 9.66 -24.22 25.87
CA GLU A 223 9.61 -25.69 25.83
C GLU A 223 11.01 -26.29 25.85
N GLU A 224 11.94 -25.79 25.03
CA GLU A 224 13.29 -26.34 24.97
C GLU A 224 14.15 -25.96 26.19
N THR A 225 14.06 -24.73 26.68
CA THR A 225 15.04 -24.17 27.64
C THR A 225 14.48 -23.77 29.00
N GLY A 226 13.14 -23.75 29.16
CA GLY A 226 12.47 -23.25 30.35
C GLY A 226 12.54 -21.73 30.54
N VAL A 227 13.21 -20.99 29.65
CA VAL A 227 13.38 -19.54 29.77
C VAL A 227 12.12 -18.81 29.31
N ASP A 228 11.51 -18.03 30.20
CA ASP A 228 10.42 -17.14 29.85
C ASP A 228 10.97 -15.95 29.04
N THR A 229 10.28 -15.61 27.95
CA THR A 229 10.71 -14.54 27.05
C THR A 229 9.56 -13.63 26.64
N ILE A 230 9.91 -12.41 26.21
CA ILE A 230 8.98 -11.48 25.56
C ILE A 230 9.45 -11.27 24.12
N PHE A 231 8.51 -11.38 23.18
CA PHE A 231 8.78 -11.06 21.79
C PHE A 231 9.13 -9.59 21.58
N GLN A 232 10.21 -9.33 20.85
CA GLN A 232 10.60 -7.97 20.46
C GLN A 232 10.27 -7.70 18.98
N GLN A 233 10.83 -8.50 18.07
CA GLN A 233 10.67 -8.30 16.63
C GLN A 233 10.97 -9.58 15.83
N MET A 234 10.44 -9.66 14.61
CA MET A 234 10.87 -10.62 13.61
C MET A 234 12.08 -10.04 12.86
N VAL A 235 13.16 -10.80 12.77
CA VAL A 235 14.46 -10.32 12.25
C VAL A 235 14.67 -10.73 10.80
N ALA A 236 14.44 -12.00 10.49
CA ALA A 236 14.71 -12.59 9.19
C ALA A 236 13.81 -13.81 8.97
N PHE A 237 13.79 -14.30 7.73
CA PHE A 237 13.28 -15.63 7.43
C PHE A 237 14.23 -16.34 6.46
N ARG A 238 14.25 -17.66 6.53
CA ARG A 238 15.00 -18.55 5.63
C ARG A 238 13.99 -19.43 4.90
N HIS A 239 14.24 -19.70 3.62
CA HIS A 239 13.47 -20.64 2.82
C HIS A 239 14.40 -21.69 2.21
N VAL A 240 14.07 -22.98 2.41
CA VAL A 240 14.78 -24.12 1.81
C VAL A 240 13.77 -25.11 1.25
N HIS A 241 14.05 -25.65 0.07
CA HIS A 241 13.22 -26.64 -0.60
C HIS A 241 13.67 -28.08 -0.29
N LEU A 242 12.80 -29.06 -0.57
CA LEU A 242 13.08 -30.50 -0.48
C LEU A 242 13.54 -30.96 0.90
N VAL A 243 12.86 -30.46 1.95
CA VAL A 243 13.11 -30.87 3.34
C VAL A 243 12.23 -32.09 3.66
N ALA A 244 11.48 -32.09 4.78
CA ALA A 244 10.63 -33.21 5.15
C ALA A 244 9.48 -33.37 4.15
N PHE A 245 9.30 -34.60 3.63
CA PHE A 245 8.23 -34.95 2.69
C PHE A 245 8.25 -34.14 1.38
N GLU A 246 9.43 -33.75 0.90
CA GLU A 246 9.62 -32.93 -0.32
C GLU A 246 8.99 -31.53 -0.24
N ASN A 247 8.49 -31.14 0.94
CA ASN A 247 7.97 -29.80 1.19
C ASN A 247 9.11 -28.80 1.35
N SER A 248 8.75 -27.54 1.19
CA SER A 248 9.63 -26.43 1.49
C SER A 248 9.51 -26.05 2.98
N ASP A 249 10.60 -25.62 3.59
CA ASP A 249 10.65 -25.14 4.97
C ASP A 249 10.89 -23.63 4.97
N ILE A 250 9.99 -22.87 5.61
CA ILE A 250 10.14 -21.45 5.87
C ILE A 250 10.36 -21.24 7.36
N LEU A 251 11.59 -20.92 7.74
CA LEU A 251 11.97 -20.66 9.13
C LEU A 251 11.99 -19.16 9.42
N PHE A 252 11.10 -18.68 10.29
CA PHE A 252 11.11 -17.30 10.78
C PHE A 252 12.03 -17.16 11.99
N VAL A 253 12.87 -16.12 12.03
CA VAL A 253 13.77 -15.86 13.17
C VAL A 253 13.28 -14.64 13.93
N CYS A 254 12.96 -14.83 15.20
CA CYS A 254 12.40 -13.82 16.09
C CYS A 254 13.42 -13.44 17.16
N MET A 255 13.62 -12.14 17.38
CA MET A 255 14.35 -11.61 18.52
C MET A 255 13.46 -11.60 19.74
N LEU A 256 13.93 -12.18 20.83
CA LEU A 256 13.21 -12.24 22.11
C LEU A 256 14.08 -11.70 23.25
N GLU A 257 13.42 -11.11 24.24
CA GLU A 257 14.03 -10.65 25.49
C GLU A 257 13.82 -11.68 26.59
N PRO A 258 14.86 -12.11 27.31
CA PRO A 258 14.69 -13.03 28.43
C PRO A 258 14.11 -12.32 29.66
N LEU A 259 13.14 -12.96 30.31
CA LEU A 259 12.60 -12.56 31.62
C LEU A 259 13.27 -13.31 32.78
N SER A 260 13.89 -14.45 32.49
CA SER A 260 14.68 -15.24 33.42
C SER A 260 16.02 -15.63 32.81
N SER A 261 16.99 -15.99 33.66
CA SER A 261 18.30 -16.48 33.23
C SER A 261 18.54 -17.93 33.63
N GLU A 262 17.61 -18.52 34.39
CA GLU A 262 17.65 -19.91 34.82
C GLU A 262 17.21 -20.81 33.66
N ILE A 263 18.07 -21.75 33.28
CA ILE A 263 17.82 -22.70 32.20
C ILE A 263 17.37 -24.01 32.82
N THR A 264 16.23 -24.53 32.35
CA THR A 264 15.73 -25.86 32.68
C THR A 264 15.57 -26.62 31.37
N ILE A 265 16.44 -27.61 31.15
CA ILE A 265 16.52 -28.36 29.90
C ILE A 265 15.34 -29.33 29.81
N ASP A 266 14.61 -29.33 28.69
CA ASP A 266 13.72 -30.46 28.37
C ASP A 266 14.54 -31.64 27.84
N ASP A 267 14.66 -32.65 28.69
CA ASP A 267 15.40 -33.87 28.39
C ASP A 267 14.82 -34.72 27.24
N LYS A 268 13.66 -34.37 26.69
CA LYS A 268 13.08 -35.08 25.55
C LYS A 268 13.68 -34.66 24.21
N GLU A 269 14.03 -33.39 24.05
CA GLU A 269 14.34 -32.80 22.74
C GLU A 269 15.81 -32.36 22.62
N ILE A 270 16.37 -31.78 23.68
CA ILE A 270 17.72 -31.21 23.65
C ILE A 270 18.69 -31.91 24.60
N GLN A 271 19.96 -31.91 24.21
CA GLN A 271 21.11 -32.48 24.90
C GLN A 271 21.66 -31.55 25.97
N ASP A 272 21.74 -30.27 25.64
CA ASP A 272 22.37 -29.26 26.49
C ASP A 272 21.85 -27.87 26.11
N ALA A 273 21.85 -26.93 27.05
CA ALA A 273 21.51 -25.53 26.82
C ALA A 273 22.36 -24.60 27.70
N LYS A 274 22.85 -23.50 27.13
CA LYS A 274 23.68 -22.53 27.87
C LYS A 274 23.50 -21.11 27.34
N TRP A 275 23.87 -20.13 28.17
CA TRP A 275 24.19 -18.79 27.72
C TRP A 275 25.61 -18.80 27.13
N MET A 276 25.73 -18.47 25.85
CA MET A 276 27.00 -18.46 25.13
C MET A 276 27.37 -17.04 24.70
N PRO A 277 28.60 -16.57 24.92
CA PRO A 277 29.05 -15.28 24.39
C PRO A 277 28.77 -15.18 22.88
N LEU A 278 28.19 -14.05 22.45
CA LEU A 278 27.79 -13.86 21.04
C LEU A 278 28.94 -14.12 20.06
N ASP A 279 30.15 -13.65 20.38
CA ASP A 279 31.32 -13.83 19.51
C ASP A 279 31.75 -15.30 19.41
N GLU A 280 31.57 -16.10 20.48
CA GLU A 280 31.79 -17.56 20.46
C GLU A 280 30.73 -18.25 19.56
N PHE A 281 29.47 -17.82 19.67
CA PHE A 281 28.37 -18.38 18.88
C PHE A 281 28.57 -18.16 17.37
N VAL A 282 28.87 -16.93 16.96
CA VAL A 282 29.11 -16.56 15.55
C VAL A 282 30.41 -17.18 15.02
N GLY A 283 31.38 -17.43 15.90
CA GLY A 283 32.68 -18.02 15.56
C GLY A 283 32.67 -19.52 15.29
N GLN A 284 31.55 -20.23 15.48
CA GLN A 284 31.45 -21.66 15.17
C GLN A 284 31.61 -21.91 13.65
N SER A 285 32.43 -22.89 13.27
CA SER A 285 32.71 -23.22 11.85
C SER A 285 31.45 -23.39 11.01
N PHE A 286 30.41 -23.98 11.60
CA PHE A 286 29.10 -24.16 10.98
C PHE A 286 28.49 -22.85 10.43
N TYR A 287 28.54 -21.75 11.20
CA TYR A 287 27.99 -20.45 10.77
C TYR A 287 28.95 -19.64 9.90
N VAL A 288 30.24 -19.97 9.92
CA VAL A 288 31.24 -19.34 9.06
C VAL A 288 31.09 -19.84 7.62
N ASP A 289 30.81 -21.12 7.44
CA ASP A 289 30.75 -21.80 6.16
C ASP A 289 29.38 -21.65 5.46
N ASP A 290 28.27 -21.52 6.22
CA ASP A 290 26.93 -21.30 5.65
C ASP A 290 26.59 -19.81 5.46
N HIS A 291 26.65 -19.34 4.22
CA HIS A 291 26.41 -17.94 3.87
C HIS A 291 25.01 -17.44 4.30
N MET A 292 23.97 -18.29 4.25
CA MET A 292 22.61 -17.88 4.61
C MET A 292 22.45 -17.68 6.11
N SER A 293 22.90 -18.64 6.92
CA SER A 293 22.84 -18.55 8.38
C SER A 293 23.69 -17.39 8.90
N ARG A 294 24.85 -17.13 8.27
CA ARG A 294 25.67 -15.95 8.59
C ARG A 294 24.93 -14.64 8.39
N LYS A 295 24.19 -14.49 7.28
CA LYS A 295 23.40 -13.28 7.00
C LYS A 295 22.24 -13.10 7.98
N VAL A 296 21.60 -14.20 8.38
CA VAL A 296 20.55 -14.18 9.42
C VAL A 296 21.13 -13.70 10.76
N ILE A 297 22.28 -14.24 11.15
CA ILE A 297 22.98 -13.85 12.38
C ILE A 297 23.43 -12.38 12.32
N ASP A 298 24.06 -11.93 11.23
CA ASP A 298 24.50 -10.53 11.03
C ASP A 298 23.32 -9.54 11.15
N SER A 299 22.15 -9.90 10.61
CA SER A 299 20.94 -9.09 10.71
C SER A 299 20.43 -9.00 12.15
N THR A 300 20.61 -10.08 12.91
CA THR A 300 20.18 -10.22 14.30
C THR A 300 21.09 -9.42 15.24
N THR A 301 22.40 -9.45 15.03
CA THR A 301 23.39 -8.68 15.80
C THR A 301 23.31 -7.17 15.52
N SER A 302 23.03 -6.79 14.28
CA SER A 302 22.77 -5.39 13.89
C SER A 302 21.49 -4.84 14.53
N SER A 303 20.48 -5.70 14.66
CA SER A 303 19.21 -5.34 15.31
C SER A 303 19.36 -5.21 16.83
N SER A 304 20.08 -6.11 17.51
CA SER A 304 20.27 -6.06 18.97
C SER A 304 21.08 -4.83 19.42
N SER A 305 22.10 -4.43 18.65
CA SER A 305 22.90 -3.21 18.90
C SER A 305 22.07 -1.92 18.75
N SER A 306 21.09 -1.91 17.84
CA SER A 306 20.15 -0.81 17.70
C SER A 306 19.21 -0.68 18.90
N ILE A 307 18.76 -1.81 19.46
CA ILE A 307 17.87 -1.86 20.63
C ILE A 307 18.60 -1.48 21.93
N SER A 308 19.84 -1.93 22.14
CA SER A 308 20.64 -1.55 23.32
C SER A 308 21.00 -0.05 23.32
N SER A 309 21.26 0.54 22.14
CA SER A 309 21.40 2.00 21.96
C SER A 309 20.13 2.78 22.30
N LEU A 310 18.95 2.16 22.21
CA LEU A 310 17.69 2.79 22.59
C LEU A 310 17.49 2.68 24.11
N LYS A 311 17.76 1.52 24.73
CA LYS A 311 17.64 1.33 26.19
C LYS A 311 18.63 2.19 26.99
N SER A 312 19.87 2.37 26.53
CA SER A 312 20.88 3.19 27.24
C SER A 312 20.59 4.69 27.26
N ARG A 313 19.68 5.19 26.42
CA ARG A 313 19.23 6.60 26.48
C ARG A 313 18.16 6.86 27.55
N PHE A 314 17.63 5.81 28.19
CA PHE A 314 16.51 5.91 29.13
C PHE A 314 16.87 5.62 30.61
N LEU A 315 18.15 5.43 30.96
CA LEU A 315 18.63 5.23 32.35
C LEU A 315 19.89 6.12 32.51
N GLU A 316 20.07 7.15 33.35
CA GLU A 316 19.50 7.70 34.61
C GLU A 316 20.11 9.15 34.79
N PRO A 317 19.90 9.97 35.87
CA PRO A 317 18.97 9.86 37.01
C PRO A 317 18.27 11.19 37.45
N SER A 318 17.18 11.07 38.22
CA SER A 318 17.13 11.61 39.60
C SER A 318 15.93 11.04 40.36
N VAL A 319 16.23 10.15 41.30
CA VAL A 319 15.30 9.68 42.33
C VAL A 319 15.50 10.56 43.57
N SER A 320 14.51 11.39 43.88
CA SER A 320 14.27 11.87 45.24
C SER A 320 12.78 12.12 45.44
N GLY A 321 12.15 11.32 46.30
CA GLY A 321 10.77 11.53 46.73
C GLY A 321 9.82 10.46 46.23
N ILE A 322 9.65 9.42 47.04
CA ILE A 322 8.37 9.05 47.69
C ILE A 322 8.58 7.64 48.25
N SER A 323 8.89 7.61 49.54
CA SER A 323 8.61 6.47 50.40
C SER A 323 7.19 6.62 50.95
N SER A 324 6.53 5.48 51.18
CA SER A 324 5.29 5.30 51.94
C SER A 324 3.97 5.46 51.15
N LEU A 325 3.36 4.35 50.73
CA LEU A 325 2.36 3.62 51.52
C LEU A 325 1.86 2.38 50.77
N ARG A 326 1.91 1.24 51.45
CA ARG A 326 1.35 -0.05 51.03
C ARG A 326 -0.14 -0.13 51.33
N LYS A 327 -0.81 -1.01 50.56
CA LYS A 327 -2.05 -1.76 50.86
C LYS A 327 -3.32 -0.92 51.02
N PHE A 328 -4.32 -1.18 50.17
CA PHE A 328 -5.58 -1.79 50.64
C PHE A 328 -6.34 -2.44 49.48
N SER A 329 -6.78 -3.66 49.76
CA SER A 329 -7.66 -4.50 48.99
C SER A 329 -9.13 -4.09 49.16
N SER A 330 -9.93 -4.35 48.12
CA SER A 330 -11.35 -4.79 48.17
C SER A 330 -12.33 -4.01 49.05
N VAL A 331 -13.21 -3.19 48.45
CA VAL A 331 -14.55 -2.90 49.00
C VAL A 331 -15.59 -2.84 47.87
N LYS A 332 -16.73 -3.48 48.14
CA LYS A 332 -17.92 -3.67 47.31
C LYS A 332 -18.69 -2.36 47.10
N PHE A 333 -19.29 -2.20 45.92
CA PHE A 333 -20.32 -1.18 45.67
C PHE A 333 -21.68 -1.65 46.18
N ASN A 334 -22.25 -0.88 47.12
CA ASN A 334 -23.69 -0.84 47.39
C ASN A 334 -24.25 0.43 46.75
N THR A 335 -25.23 0.28 45.87
CA THR A 335 -26.02 1.37 45.29
C THR A 335 -27.31 1.53 46.09
N SER A 336 -27.55 2.72 46.61
CA SER A 336 -28.88 3.17 47.03
C SER A 336 -29.14 4.58 46.51
N SER A 337 -30.38 4.74 46.09
CA SER A 337 -31.01 5.84 45.36
C SER A 337 -31.51 6.99 46.25
N SER A 338 -31.48 8.22 45.74
CA SER A 338 -32.50 9.29 45.90
C SER A 338 -31.95 10.57 45.25
N SER A 339 -32.53 11.16 44.19
CA SER A 339 -33.78 11.92 44.05
C SER A 339 -33.89 13.12 45.01
N GLY A 340 -33.90 14.35 44.46
CA GLY A 340 -34.29 15.53 45.23
C GLY A 340 -33.86 16.87 44.64
N SER A 341 -34.72 17.42 43.81
CA SER A 341 -34.77 18.80 43.30
C SER A 341 -34.72 19.88 44.40
N ASN A 342 -34.19 21.07 44.09
CA ASN A 342 -35.00 22.30 44.04
C ASN A 342 -34.20 23.54 43.60
N SER A 343 -34.83 24.25 42.68
CA SER A 343 -34.55 25.61 42.22
C SER A 343 -35.04 26.66 43.21
N SER A 344 -34.32 27.76 43.36
CA SER A 344 -34.93 29.08 43.64
C SER A 344 -33.96 30.23 43.35
N PHE A 345 -34.51 31.21 42.63
CA PHE A 345 -34.00 32.53 42.28
C PHE A 345 -33.37 33.33 43.43
N ASN A 346 -32.38 34.18 43.14
CA ASN A 346 -32.56 35.64 43.30
C ASN A 346 -31.44 36.48 42.67
N SER A 347 -31.89 37.56 42.07
CA SER A 347 -31.18 38.68 41.47
C SER A 347 -30.57 39.64 42.50
N SER A 348 -29.39 40.19 42.22
CA SER A 348 -29.04 41.56 42.61
C SER A 348 -27.75 42.04 41.92
N SER A 349 -27.86 43.16 41.21
CA SER A 349 -26.73 44.04 40.89
C SER A 349 -26.58 45.07 42.02
N PRO A 350 -25.36 45.59 42.24
CA PRO A 350 -25.26 47.05 42.25
C PRO A 350 -24.00 47.60 41.58
N SER A 351 -24.19 48.79 41.01
CA SER A 351 -23.19 49.72 40.47
C SER A 351 -22.46 50.50 41.57
N GLY A 352 -21.16 50.74 41.41
CA GLY A 352 -20.37 51.69 42.21
C GLY A 352 -18.93 51.87 41.70
N SER A 353 -18.66 53.03 41.07
CA SER A 353 -17.39 53.55 40.51
C SER A 353 -16.47 54.23 41.56
N PRO A 354 -15.37 54.94 41.22
CA PRO A 354 -14.11 54.51 40.60
C PRO A 354 -12.84 55.01 41.38
N THR A 355 -11.67 54.38 41.22
CA THR A 355 -10.37 55.01 41.58
C THR A 355 -9.25 54.69 40.56
N ARG A 356 -8.70 55.78 40.01
CA ARG A 356 -7.52 55.99 39.13
C ARG A 356 -6.21 55.48 39.79
N PHE A 357 -5.05 55.16 39.17
CA PHE A 357 -4.33 55.22 37.87
C PHE A 357 -3.06 54.30 38.06
N PRO A 358 -2.12 53.99 37.10
CA PRO A 358 -1.78 54.73 35.88
C PRO A 358 -1.58 53.92 34.57
N THR A 359 -1.51 54.72 33.51
CA THR A 359 -1.23 54.50 32.09
C THR A 359 -0.13 53.51 31.71
N LYS A 360 -0.37 52.76 30.62
CA LYS A 360 0.59 52.64 29.50
C LYS A 360 -0.17 52.56 28.16
N SER A 361 0.30 53.38 27.23
CA SER A 361 -0.17 53.58 25.87
C SER A 361 -0.38 52.28 25.09
N VAL A 362 -1.61 52.01 24.67
CA VAL A 362 -1.88 51.06 23.59
C VAL A 362 -1.48 51.73 22.29
N LEU A 363 -0.30 51.39 21.80
CA LEU A 363 0.08 51.64 20.42
C LEU A 363 -0.93 50.92 19.52
N MET A 364 -1.67 51.69 18.74
CA MET A 364 -2.34 51.19 17.53
C MET A 364 -1.26 50.57 16.63
N GLY A 365 -1.17 49.24 16.66
CA GLY A 365 -0.34 48.48 15.75
C GLY A 365 -0.99 48.43 14.37
N SER A 366 -0.30 48.99 13.38
CA SER A 366 -0.58 48.89 11.96
C SER A 366 -0.86 47.45 11.52
N ALA A 367 -1.71 47.27 10.50
CA ALA A 367 -1.95 46.01 9.80
C ALA A 367 -0.64 45.26 9.50
N GLY A 368 -0.31 44.27 10.33
CA GLY A 368 0.93 43.52 10.25
C GLY A 368 0.74 42.26 9.41
N ASN A 369 1.58 42.10 8.38
CA ASN A 369 1.80 40.83 7.68
C ASN A 369 2.03 39.68 8.68
N LEU A 370 1.48 38.50 8.37
CA LEU A 370 1.60 37.28 9.16
C LEU A 370 3.05 36.98 9.55
N LYS A 371 3.33 36.87 10.85
CA LYS A 371 4.50 36.14 11.31
C LYS A 371 4.21 34.64 11.18
N GLN A 372 5.03 33.94 10.39
CA GLN A 372 5.04 32.49 10.33
C GLN A 372 5.25 31.91 11.73
N LYS A 373 4.49 30.86 12.10
CA LYS A 373 4.63 30.19 13.39
C LYS A 373 5.80 29.21 13.30
N THR A 374 7.00 29.76 13.46
CA THR A 374 8.24 29.00 13.35
C THR A 374 8.87 28.82 14.72
N VAL A 375 9.22 27.57 15.06
CA VAL A 375 9.92 27.23 16.30
C VAL A 375 11.30 26.68 15.96
N SER A 376 12.34 27.39 16.35
CA SER A 376 13.73 26.95 16.17
C SER A 376 14.20 26.10 17.35
N GLY A 377 15.07 25.13 17.07
CA GLY A 377 15.67 24.25 18.06
C GLY A 377 17.14 23.96 17.77
N PRO A 378 17.78 23.11 18.59
CA PRO A 378 19.19 22.76 18.44
C PRO A 378 19.53 22.18 17.06
N ALA A 379 20.81 22.29 16.66
CA ALA A 379 21.34 21.73 15.42
C ALA A 379 20.58 22.16 14.13
N GLY A 380 20.10 23.40 14.09
CA GLY A 380 19.39 23.95 12.94
C GLY A 380 18.01 23.31 12.70
N TYR A 381 17.39 22.77 13.75
CA TYR A 381 16.00 22.32 13.73
C TYR A 381 15.06 23.52 13.57
N VAL A 382 14.11 23.41 12.65
CA VAL A 382 13.09 24.42 12.41
C VAL A 382 11.75 23.72 12.25
N LEU A 383 10.84 23.88 13.21
CA LEU A 383 9.46 23.47 13.06
C LEU A 383 8.67 24.61 12.41
N GLU A 384 8.21 24.37 11.19
CA GLU A 384 7.20 25.21 10.54
C GLU A 384 5.82 24.74 11.00
N ASP A 385 5.35 25.34 12.10
CA ASP A 385 4.15 24.90 12.78
C ASP A 385 2.87 25.49 12.17
N VAL A 386 1.75 24.82 12.43
CA VAL A 386 0.42 25.25 12.01
C VAL A 386 -0.27 26.08 13.10
N PRO A 387 -1.12 27.05 12.71
CA PRO A 387 -1.91 27.80 13.66
C PRO A 387 -2.87 26.91 14.47
N HIS A 388 -3.16 27.35 15.68
CA HIS A 388 -4.11 26.74 16.58
C HIS A 388 -5.14 27.79 17.05
N LEU A 389 -6.37 27.40 17.34
CA LEU A 389 -7.43 28.34 17.77
C LEU A 389 -7.01 29.14 19.02
N SER A 390 -6.27 28.52 19.94
CA SER A 390 -5.74 29.17 21.15
C SER A 390 -4.70 30.25 20.86
N ASP A 391 -4.17 30.33 19.64
CA ASP A 391 -3.22 31.38 19.26
C ASP A 391 -3.90 32.76 19.19
N TYR A 392 -5.24 32.81 19.03
CA TYR A 392 -5.99 34.07 18.87
C TYR A 392 -7.36 34.11 19.56
N ILE A 393 -7.81 33.02 20.19
CA ILE A 393 -9.00 32.99 21.05
C ILE A 393 -8.55 32.65 22.48
N PRO A 394 -8.68 33.58 23.45
CA PRO A 394 -8.33 33.32 24.84
C PRO A 394 -9.35 32.38 25.50
N ASP A 395 -8.93 31.66 26.53
CA ASP A 395 -9.77 30.86 27.43
C ASP A 395 -10.67 29.82 26.72
N LEU A 396 -10.16 29.20 25.66
CA LEU A 396 -10.88 28.14 24.95
C LEU A 396 -11.11 26.91 25.85
N PRO A 397 -12.35 26.36 25.89
CA PRO A 397 -12.62 25.13 26.61
C PRO A 397 -11.91 23.95 25.95
N ILE A 398 -11.51 22.99 26.79
CA ILE A 398 -10.77 21.80 26.40
C ILE A 398 -11.53 20.57 26.91
N TYR A 399 -11.66 19.57 26.04
CA TYR A 399 -12.41 18.36 26.32
C TYR A 399 -11.53 17.11 26.14
N PRO A 400 -11.79 16.03 26.89
CA PRO A 400 -11.16 14.75 26.60
C PRO A 400 -11.59 14.26 25.21
N ASN A 401 -10.65 13.66 24.46
CA ASN A 401 -10.98 13.14 23.14
C ASN A 401 -11.90 11.90 23.26
N PRO A 402 -13.07 11.86 22.59
CA PRO A 402 -13.99 10.70 22.60
C PRO A 402 -13.36 9.38 22.14
N LEU A 403 -12.25 9.45 21.39
CA LEU A 403 -11.48 8.27 21.00
C LEU A 403 -10.89 7.49 22.19
N GLN A 404 -10.81 8.09 23.38
CA GLN A 404 -10.40 7.39 24.60
C GLN A 404 -11.28 6.19 24.91
N ASP A 405 -12.57 6.32 24.62
CA ASP A 405 -13.58 5.31 24.90
C ASP A 405 -13.98 4.52 23.64
N ASN A 406 -13.30 4.76 22.51
CA ASN A 406 -13.63 4.12 21.24
C ASN A 406 -13.05 2.68 21.19
N PRO A 407 -13.89 1.63 21.00
CA PRO A 407 -13.42 0.24 21.00
C PRO A 407 -12.35 -0.08 19.96
N ALA A 408 -12.33 0.62 18.82
CA ALA A 408 -11.33 0.40 17.78
C ALA A 408 -9.95 0.99 18.14
N TYR A 409 -9.93 2.02 18.99
CA TYR A 409 -8.70 2.70 19.41
C TYR A 409 -8.19 2.20 20.78
N SER A 410 -9.05 1.63 21.62
CA SER A 410 -8.69 1.14 22.95
C SER A 410 -7.74 -0.06 22.95
N VAL A 411 -7.66 -0.82 21.85
CA VAL A 411 -6.73 -1.95 21.67
C VAL A 411 -5.29 -1.52 21.34
N VAL A 412 -5.07 -0.26 20.98
CA VAL A 412 -3.75 0.24 20.55
C VAL A 412 -3.00 0.83 21.75
N LYS A 413 -1.79 0.34 22.04
CA LYS A 413 -0.97 0.79 23.20
C LYS A 413 -0.66 2.30 23.21
N GLN A 414 -0.54 2.92 22.04
CA GLN A 414 -0.27 4.35 21.89
C GLN A 414 -0.94 4.88 20.61
N TYR A 415 -2.19 5.33 20.72
CA TYR A 415 -2.97 5.82 19.57
C TYR A 415 -3.00 7.35 19.45
N PHE A 416 -2.78 8.09 20.54
CA PHE A 416 -2.63 9.55 20.46
C PHE A 416 -1.22 9.95 20.03
N VAL A 417 -1.18 10.96 19.17
CA VAL A 417 0.06 11.59 18.72
C VAL A 417 0.46 12.68 19.71
N HIS A 418 1.72 12.67 20.11
CA HIS A 418 2.26 13.65 21.06
C HIS A 418 2.32 15.05 20.42
N GLU A 419 2.17 16.09 21.22
CA GLU A 419 2.22 17.48 20.73
C GLU A 419 3.62 17.89 20.25
N ASP A 420 4.67 17.18 20.61
CA ASP A 420 6.03 17.43 20.14
C ASP A 420 6.47 16.52 18.98
N ASP A 421 5.60 15.60 18.53
CA ASP A 421 5.92 14.73 17.40
C ASP A 421 6.01 15.55 16.11
N THR A 422 7.20 15.53 15.49
CA THR A 422 7.46 16.19 14.22
C THR A 422 8.08 15.25 13.19
N VAL A 423 7.88 15.59 11.93
CA VAL A 423 8.32 14.83 10.76
C VAL A 423 9.30 15.69 9.98
N PRO A 424 10.55 15.24 9.76
CA PRO A 424 11.53 15.99 8.97
C PRO A 424 11.10 16.08 7.50
N GLN A 425 11.33 17.24 6.87
CA GLN A 425 11.19 17.39 5.43
C GLN A 425 12.31 16.65 4.67
N LYS A 426 13.54 16.69 5.21
CA LYS A 426 14.71 16.03 4.63
C LYS A 426 15.23 14.96 5.60
N ILE A 427 15.14 13.70 5.19
CA ILE A 427 15.61 12.55 5.98
C ILE A 427 17.05 12.14 5.67
N VAL A 428 17.55 12.48 4.48
CA VAL A 428 18.94 12.23 4.07
C VAL A 428 19.76 13.48 4.35
N VAL A 429 20.55 13.47 5.43
CA VAL A 429 21.41 14.59 5.84
C VAL A 429 22.79 14.07 6.24
N HIS A 430 23.83 14.88 6.06
CA HIS A 430 25.16 14.55 6.58
C HIS A 430 25.19 14.76 8.11
N LYS A 431 26.13 14.08 8.78
CA LYS A 431 26.27 14.11 10.25
C LYS A 431 26.33 15.53 10.84
N THR A 432 26.94 16.47 10.12
CA THR A 432 27.16 17.86 10.55
C THR A 432 26.18 18.86 9.94
N SER A 433 25.31 18.42 9.02
CA SER A 433 24.34 19.31 8.39
C SER A 433 23.22 19.69 9.37
N PRO A 434 22.64 20.90 9.21
CA PRO A 434 21.47 21.28 10.00
C PRO A 434 20.32 20.30 9.76
N ARG A 435 19.54 20.03 10.82
CA ARG A 435 18.36 19.16 10.78
C ARG A 435 17.28 19.70 9.84
N GLY A 436 17.20 21.01 9.68
CA GLY A 436 16.32 21.66 8.73
C GLY A 436 14.85 21.65 9.15
N ILE A 437 13.98 21.79 8.15
CA ILE A 437 12.54 22.00 8.32
C ILE A 437 11.86 20.70 8.75
N HIS A 438 10.96 20.83 9.72
CA HIS A 438 10.08 19.79 10.24
C HIS A 438 8.64 20.28 10.21
N PHE A 439 7.71 19.34 10.08
CA PHE A 439 6.28 19.57 10.14
C PHE A 439 5.67 18.80 11.30
N ARG A 440 4.57 19.32 11.84
CA ARG A 440 3.85 18.64 12.92
C ARG A 440 3.23 17.34 12.44
N ARG A 441 3.41 16.24 13.18
CA ARG A 441 2.79 14.95 12.86
C ARG A 441 1.27 15.04 13.02
N ALA A 442 0.54 14.58 12.00
CA ALA A 442 -0.92 14.53 12.04
C ALA A 442 -1.42 13.31 12.81
N GLY A 443 -2.60 13.42 13.43
CA GLY A 443 -3.25 12.32 14.13
C GLY A 443 -4.09 12.79 15.33
N PRO A 444 -4.80 11.88 16.01
CA PRO A 444 -5.64 12.24 17.13
C PRO A 444 -4.80 12.76 18.29
N ARG A 445 -5.30 13.81 18.97
CA ARG A 445 -4.73 14.36 20.21
C ARG A 445 -5.51 13.90 21.41
N GLN A 446 -4.88 13.86 22.58
CA GLN A 446 -5.55 13.41 23.81
C GLN A 446 -6.68 14.36 24.25
N LYS A 447 -6.57 15.63 23.86
CA LYS A 447 -7.52 16.71 24.12
C LYS A 447 -8.06 17.26 22.80
N VAL A 448 -9.34 17.67 22.81
CA VAL A 448 -10.03 18.32 21.68
C VAL A 448 -10.61 19.66 22.13
N TYR A 449 -10.87 20.54 21.16
CA TYR A 449 -11.37 21.91 21.40
C TYR A 449 -12.79 22.11 20.87
N PHE A 450 -13.41 21.02 20.43
CA PHE A 450 -14.79 20.97 20.00
C PHE A 450 -15.54 19.82 20.68
N GLU A 451 -16.70 20.11 21.25
CA GLU A 451 -17.68 19.09 21.65
C GLU A 451 -18.47 18.58 20.43
N SER A 452 -18.81 17.29 20.43
CA SER A 452 -19.50 16.64 19.32
C SER A 452 -20.79 17.34 18.89
N ASP A 453 -21.58 17.81 19.86
CA ASP A 453 -22.89 18.42 19.63
C ASP A 453 -22.80 19.89 19.20
N GLU A 454 -21.69 20.59 19.48
CA GLU A 454 -21.48 21.95 18.98
C GLU A 454 -20.95 21.99 17.54
N VAL A 455 -20.35 20.90 17.05
CA VAL A 455 -19.76 20.88 15.71
C VAL A 455 -20.84 20.97 14.64
N HIS A 456 -20.66 21.94 13.75
CA HIS A 456 -21.36 22.05 12.47
C HIS A 456 -20.30 22.16 11.37
N ALA A 457 -20.05 21.04 10.70
CA ALA A 457 -19.01 20.93 9.70
C ALA A 457 -19.55 21.16 8.29
N CYS A 458 -18.75 21.78 7.42
CA CYS A 458 -19.00 21.80 5.98
C CYS A 458 -17.83 21.26 5.16
N ILE A 459 -18.15 20.61 4.05
CA ILE A 459 -17.20 20.08 3.07
C ILE A 459 -17.46 20.77 1.72
N VAL A 460 -16.40 21.22 1.06
CA VAL A 460 -16.49 21.82 -0.29
C VAL A 460 -15.42 21.21 -1.20
N THR A 461 -15.82 20.83 -2.42
CA THR A 461 -14.89 20.39 -3.48
C THR A 461 -14.79 21.43 -4.58
N CYS A 462 -13.56 21.82 -4.92
CA CYS A 462 -13.28 22.85 -5.93
C CYS A 462 -12.30 22.37 -7.01
N GLY A 463 -12.33 23.03 -8.16
CA GLY A 463 -11.45 22.76 -9.30
C GLY A 463 -11.89 21.55 -10.14
N GLY A 464 -10.96 21.02 -10.94
CA GLY A 464 -11.26 19.86 -11.79
C GLY A 464 -11.33 18.54 -11.01
N LEU A 465 -12.04 17.56 -11.59
CA LEU A 465 -12.20 16.21 -11.02
C LEU A 465 -10.86 15.49 -10.84
N CYS A 466 -10.86 14.58 -9.88
CA CYS A 466 -9.73 13.76 -9.44
C CYS A 466 -10.31 12.46 -8.84
N PRO A 467 -9.73 11.28 -9.15
CA PRO A 467 -10.07 10.05 -8.44
C PRO A 467 -9.89 10.24 -6.93
N GLY A 468 -10.75 9.64 -6.11
CA GLY A 468 -10.70 9.72 -4.64
C GLY A 468 -11.46 10.89 -3.99
N LEU A 469 -12.00 11.84 -4.75
CA LEU A 469 -12.82 12.93 -4.21
C LEU A 469 -13.97 12.45 -3.32
N ASN A 470 -14.76 11.49 -3.82
CA ASN A 470 -15.85 10.89 -3.04
C ASN A 470 -15.35 10.09 -1.83
N THR A 471 -14.18 9.46 -1.91
CA THR A 471 -13.55 8.76 -0.78
C THR A 471 -13.21 9.76 0.32
N VAL A 472 -12.57 10.89 0.00
CA VAL A 472 -12.28 11.94 1.00
C VAL A 472 -13.57 12.46 1.65
N ILE A 473 -14.61 12.76 0.86
CA ILE A 473 -15.91 13.20 1.40
C ILE A 473 -16.48 12.16 2.37
N ARG A 474 -16.51 10.89 1.96
CA ARG A 474 -17.02 9.78 2.77
C ARG A 474 -16.27 9.69 4.09
N GLU A 475 -14.94 9.70 4.04
CA GLU A 475 -14.10 9.47 5.21
C GLU A 475 -14.11 10.65 6.18
N ILE A 476 -14.30 11.89 5.71
CA ILE A 476 -14.55 13.03 6.59
C ILE A 476 -15.89 12.85 7.32
N VAL A 477 -16.97 12.52 6.59
CA VAL A 477 -18.32 12.34 7.17
C VAL A 477 -18.33 11.18 8.16
N CYS A 478 -17.81 10.02 7.76
CA CYS A 478 -17.71 8.83 8.60
C CYS A 478 -16.79 9.07 9.80
N GLY A 479 -15.67 9.76 9.61
CA GLY A 479 -14.75 10.09 10.70
C GLY A 479 -15.37 11.01 11.74
N LEU A 480 -16.01 12.10 11.31
CA LEU A 480 -16.75 13.00 12.20
C LEU A 480 -17.85 12.25 12.95
N TYR A 481 -18.63 11.41 12.26
CA TYR A 481 -19.76 10.70 12.85
C TYR A 481 -19.35 9.57 13.80
N HIS A 482 -18.52 8.63 13.34
CA HIS A 482 -18.21 7.41 14.08
C HIS A 482 -17.10 7.60 15.12
N MET A 483 -16.12 8.47 14.86
CA MET A 483 -15.01 8.70 15.80
C MET A 483 -15.32 9.79 16.82
N TYR A 484 -16.07 10.82 16.39
CA TYR A 484 -16.30 12.02 17.19
C TYR A 484 -17.77 12.30 17.49
N GLY A 485 -18.73 11.46 17.07
CA GLY A 485 -20.16 11.64 17.39
C GLY A 485 -20.82 12.87 16.73
N VAL A 486 -20.15 13.52 15.78
CA VAL A 486 -20.65 14.72 15.11
C VAL A 486 -21.75 14.36 14.10
N LYS A 487 -22.94 14.92 14.28
CA LYS A 487 -24.12 14.60 13.45
C LYS A 487 -24.44 15.63 12.37
N ARG A 488 -23.88 16.84 12.46
CA ARG A 488 -24.21 17.97 11.58
C ARG A 488 -23.10 18.22 10.57
N VAL A 489 -23.20 17.57 9.41
CA VAL A 489 -22.25 17.75 8.30
C VAL A 489 -23.00 18.17 7.03
N LEU A 490 -22.52 19.23 6.37
CA LEU A 490 -23.09 19.75 5.13
C LEU A 490 -22.06 19.70 3.99
N GLY A 491 -22.51 19.35 2.79
CA GLY A 491 -21.80 19.60 1.55
C GLY A 491 -22.17 20.96 0.99
N ILE A 492 -21.19 21.77 0.58
CA ILE A 492 -21.41 23.01 -0.17
C ILE A 492 -21.46 22.67 -1.65
N ASP A 493 -22.62 22.93 -2.28
CA ASP A 493 -22.87 22.53 -3.65
C ASP A 493 -22.12 23.40 -4.67
N GLY A 494 -21.41 22.78 -5.62
CA GLY A 494 -20.81 23.48 -6.75
C GLY A 494 -19.64 24.39 -6.38
N GLY A 495 -18.75 23.93 -5.50
CA GLY A 495 -17.52 24.63 -5.11
C GLY A 495 -17.76 25.91 -4.30
N TYR A 496 -16.82 26.87 -4.34
CA TYR A 496 -16.93 28.09 -3.53
C TYR A 496 -18.17 28.94 -3.81
N ARG A 497 -18.72 28.85 -5.03
CA ARG A 497 -19.96 29.57 -5.39
C ARG A 497 -21.17 29.11 -4.59
N GLY A 498 -21.16 27.87 -4.07
CA GLY A 498 -22.21 27.33 -3.23
C GLY A 498 -22.43 28.11 -1.93
N PHE A 499 -21.37 28.75 -1.40
CA PHE A 499 -21.50 29.64 -0.25
C PHE A 499 -22.40 30.85 -0.53
N TYR A 500 -22.51 31.31 -1.79
CA TYR A 500 -23.29 32.49 -2.14
C TYR A 500 -24.77 32.17 -2.33
N ALA A 501 -25.07 31.07 -3.01
CA ALA A 501 -26.44 30.69 -3.39
C ALA A 501 -27.23 30.07 -2.23
N LYS A 502 -26.57 29.90 -1.08
CA LYS A 502 -27.02 29.12 0.06
C LYS A 502 -27.33 27.64 -0.22
N ASN A 503 -26.88 27.07 -1.33
CA ASN A 503 -27.12 25.66 -1.69
C ASN A 503 -26.25 24.71 -0.87
N THR A 504 -26.89 23.77 -0.16
CA THR A 504 -26.19 22.75 0.65
C THR A 504 -26.86 21.40 0.58
N VAL A 505 -26.04 20.35 0.68
CA VAL A 505 -26.47 18.95 0.71
C VAL A 505 -26.23 18.38 2.10
N PRO A 506 -27.22 17.81 2.81
CA PRO A 506 -26.96 17.15 4.08
C PRO A 506 -26.14 15.86 3.85
N LEU A 507 -25.05 15.71 4.60
CA LEU A 507 -24.16 14.55 4.49
C LEU A 507 -24.27 13.70 5.76
N THR A 508 -24.65 12.43 5.60
CA THR A 508 -24.74 11.44 6.67
C THR A 508 -24.03 10.16 6.23
N PRO A 509 -23.61 9.27 7.15
CA PRO A 509 -23.01 7.97 6.79
C PRO A 509 -23.83 7.19 5.76
N LYS A 510 -25.17 7.27 5.86
CA LYS A 510 -26.09 6.65 4.89
C LYS A 510 -25.97 7.27 3.50
N VAL A 511 -25.87 8.59 3.39
CA VAL A 511 -25.74 9.30 2.09
C VAL A 511 -24.39 8.99 1.44
N VAL A 512 -23.32 8.83 2.23
CA VAL A 512 -21.96 8.62 1.72
C VAL A 512 -21.52 7.15 1.65
N ASN A 513 -22.40 6.19 1.97
CA ASN A 513 -22.02 4.79 2.20
C ASN A 513 -21.18 4.21 1.04
N ASP A 514 -21.65 4.38 -0.19
CA ASP A 514 -21.09 3.76 -1.39
C ASP A 514 -20.44 4.74 -2.37
N ILE A 515 -20.30 6.02 -2.00
CA ILE A 515 -19.82 7.04 -2.96
C ILE A 515 -18.35 6.84 -3.35
N HIS A 516 -17.56 6.19 -2.50
CA HIS A 516 -16.16 5.83 -2.77
C HIS A 516 -16.00 4.88 -3.98
N LYS A 517 -17.05 4.15 -4.36
CA LYS A 517 -17.08 3.27 -5.54
C LYS A 517 -17.28 4.04 -6.85
N ARG A 518 -17.50 5.35 -6.79
CA ARG A 518 -17.82 6.22 -7.94
C ARG A 518 -16.74 7.28 -8.09
N GLY A 519 -16.34 7.57 -9.33
CA GLY A 519 -15.55 8.76 -9.62
C GLY A 519 -16.36 10.06 -9.52
N GLY A 520 -15.67 11.18 -9.69
CA GLY A 520 -16.27 12.52 -9.56
C GLY A 520 -16.52 12.93 -8.11
N THR A 521 -17.49 13.82 -7.89
CA THR A 521 -17.89 14.33 -6.56
C THR A 521 -19.41 14.43 -6.45
N ILE A 522 -20.00 13.90 -5.37
CA ILE A 522 -21.45 13.95 -5.13
C ILE A 522 -21.98 15.35 -4.79
N ILE A 523 -21.11 16.29 -4.37
CA ILE A 523 -21.49 17.67 -4.02
C ILE A 523 -21.19 18.67 -5.16
N GLY A 524 -20.73 18.18 -6.32
CA GLY A 524 -20.35 19.04 -7.43
C GLY A 524 -19.06 19.84 -7.18
N THR A 525 -18.55 20.49 -8.23
CA THR A 525 -17.33 21.31 -8.14
C THR A 525 -17.42 22.48 -9.10
N SER A 526 -16.68 23.56 -8.82
CA SER A 526 -16.53 24.70 -9.72
C SER A 526 -15.08 25.21 -9.75
N ARG A 527 -14.75 25.92 -10.82
CA ARG A 527 -13.55 26.76 -10.92
C ARG A 527 -13.88 28.19 -10.46
N GLY A 528 -12.89 28.91 -9.93
CA GLY A 528 -13.01 30.30 -9.48
C GLY A 528 -13.96 30.52 -8.28
N GLY A 529 -14.34 31.78 -8.09
CA GLY A 529 -15.40 32.18 -7.15
C GLY A 529 -15.01 32.17 -5.67
N HIS A 530 -13.80 32.59 -5.29
CA HIS A 530 -13.41 32.76 -3.89
C HIS A 530 -13.59 34.23 -3.44
N ASP A 531 -14.82 34.62 -3.15
CA ASP A 531 -15.13 35.92 -2.52
C ASP A 531 -15.06 35.74 -1.01
N LYS A 532 -13.91 36.15 -0.44
CA LYS A 532 -13.58 35.92 0.98
C LYS A 532 -14.69 36.37 1.93
N SER A 533 -15.25 37.57 1.72
CA SER A 533 -16.23 38.15 2.62
C SER A 533 -17.51 37.34 2.59
N LYS A 534 -18.04 37.06 1.40
CA LYS A 534 -19.27 36.26 1.26
C LYS A 534 -19.13 34.84 1.80
N ILE A 535 -17.96 34.23 1.65
CA ILE A 535 -17.71 32.89 2.18
C ILE A 535 -17.71 32.91 3.71
N VAL A 536 -16.95 33.82 4.33
CA VAL A 536 -16.89 33.90 5.80
C VAL A 536 -18.21 34.38 6.40
N ASP A 537 -18.94 35.28 5.74
CA ASP A 537 -20.30 35.68 6.13
C ASP A 537 -21.23 34.46 6.09
N SER A 538 -21.19 33.64 5.03
CA SER A 538 -21.99 32.41 4.98
C SER A 538 -21.58 31.38 6.03
N ILE A 539 -20.29 31.28 6.38
CA ILE A 539 -19.82 30.37 7.44
C ILE A 539 -20.44 30.82 8.78
N GLN A 540 -20.39 32.11 9.08
CA GLN A 540 -20.92 32.70 10.31
C GLN A 540 -22.45 32.60 10.38
N ASP A 541 -23.16 32.99 9.31
CA ASP A 541 -24.63 32.96 9.23
C ASP A 541 -25.22 31.56 9.45
N ARG A 542 -24.47 30.52 9.07
CA ARG A 542 -24.87 29.11 9.22
C ARG A 542 -24.40 28.49 10.54
N GLY A 543 -23.62 29.22 11.33
CA GLY A 543 -22.95 28.70 12.52
C GLY A 543 -22.05 27.52 12.20
N ILE A 544 -21.34 27.54 11.06
CA ILE A 544 -20.35 26.52 10.70
C ILE A 544 -19.07 26.79 11.48
N ASN A 545 -18.53 25.78 12.15
CA ASN A 545 -17.30 25.88 12.94
C ASN A 545 -16.19 24.92 12.49
N GLN A 546 -16.43 24.10 11.47
CA GLN A 546 -15.38 23.34 10.78
C GLN A 546 -15.58 23.39 9.27
N VAL A 547 -14.53 23.73 8.53
CA VAL A 547 -14.55 23.91 7.08
C VAL A 547 -13.46 23.04 6.45
N PHE A 548 -13.88 22.01 5.72
CA PHE A 548 -12.99 21.12 4.98
C PHE A 548 -12.99 21.50 3.50
N ILE A 549 -11.84 21.96 3.01
CA ILE A 549 -11.69 22.50 1.65
C ILE A 549 -10.83 21.55 0.82
N ILE A 550 -11.46 20.86 -0.12
CA ILE A 550 -10.82 19.87 -0.99
C ILE A 550 -10.59 20.49 -2.37
N GLY A 551 -9.33 20.68 -2.77
CA GLY A 551 -9.04 21.32 -4.06
C GLY A 551 -7.57 21.49 -4.37
N GLY A 552 -7.27 21.92 -5.60
CA GLY A 552 -5.90 22.16 -6.08
C GLY A 552 -5.31 23.49 -5.58
N ASP A 553 -4.22 23.93 -6.20
CA ASP A 553 -3.44 25.12 -5.81
C ASP A 553 -4.30 26.38 -5.58
N GLY A 554 -5.16 26.74 -6.55
CA GLY A 554 -6.01 27.92 -6.46
C GLY A 554 -7.06 27.80 -5.37
N THR A 555 -7.45 26.56 -5.04
CA THR A 555 -8.34 26.31 -3.90
C THR A 555 -7.60 26.46 -2.59
N GLN A 556 -6.38 25.95 -2.45
CA GLN A 556 -5.59 26.10 -1.22
C GLN A 556 -5.17 27.56 -0.97
N LYS A 557 -4.93 28.35 -2.03
CA LYS A 557 -4.82 29.82 -1.95
C LYS A 557 -6.09 30.45 -1.39
N GLY A 558 -7.26 30.04 -1.89
CA GLY A 558 -8.55 30.45 -1.36
C GLY A 558 -8.75 30.08 0.12
N ALA A 559 -8.39 28.85 0.49
CA ALA A 559 -8.45 28.36 1.87
C ALA A 559 -7.59 29.21 2.82
N SER A 560 -6.38 29.58 2.38
CA SER A 560 -5.51 30.49 3.12
C SER A 560 -6.18 31.84 3.40
N VAL A 561 -6.79 32.46 2.39
CA VAL A 561 -7.46 33.77 2.54
C VAL A 561 -8.71 33.66 3.42
N ILE A 562 -9.47 32.56 3.32
CA ILE A 562 -10.63 32.28 4.17
C ILE A 562 -10.19 32.14 5.63
N PHE A 563 -9.13 31.36 5.90
CA PHE A 563 -8.56 31.22 7.22
C PHE A 563 -8.12 32.56 7.81
N GLU A 564 -7.46 33.40 7.03
CA GLU A 564 -7.02 34.72 7.51
C GLU A 564 -8.19 35.62 7.91
N GLU A 565 -9.27 35.61 7.14
CA GLU A 565 -10.46 36.39 7.45
C GLU A 565 -11.20 35.83 8.69
N VAL A 566 -11.29 34.50 8.82
CA VAL A 566 -11.80 33.82 10.03
C VAL A 566 -11.02 34.23 11.28
N ARG A 567 -9.68 34.19 11.19
CA ARG A 567 -8.77 34.56 12.27
C ARG A 567 -8.92 36.04 12.63
N LYS A 568 -8.95 36.91 11.62
CA LYS A 568 -9.13 38.36 11.80
C LYS A 568 -10.43 38.70 12.52
N ARG A 569 -11.50 37.94 12.27
CA ARG A 569 -12.79 38.08 12.94
C ARG A 569 -12.87 37.39 14.31
N GLY A 570 -11.82 36.67 14.73
CA GLY A 570 -11.79 35.96 16.01
C GLY A 570 -12.81 34.82 16.11
N LEU A 571 -13.16 34.19 14.99
CA LEU A 571 -14.18 33.15 14.96
C LEU A 571 -13.60 31.79 15.39
N LYS A 572 -14.32 31.04 16.23
CA LYS A 572 -14.00 29.64 16.59
C LYS A 572 -14.32 28.71 15.42
N VAL A 573 -13.55 28.81 14.32
CA VAL A 573 -13.73 28.02 13.09
C VAL A 573 -12.41 27.36 12.69
N ALA A 574 -12.40 26.03 12.60
CA ALA A 574 -11.29 25.28 12.05
C ALA A 574 -11.36 25.26 10.52
N VAL A 575 -10.31 25.71 9.83
CA VAL A 575 -10.20 25.67 8.36
C VAL A 575 -9.09 24.66 8.01
N ALA A 576 -9.49 23.54 7.39
CA ALA A 576 -8.61 22.46 7.01
C ALA A 576 -8.63 22.25 5.49
N GLY A 577 -7.46 22.31 4.86
CA GLY A 577 -7.27 22.03 3.43
C GLY A 577 -6.89 20.57 3.17
N ILE A 578 -7.45 20.01 2.10
CA ILE A 578 -7.04 18.70 1.57
C ILE A 578 -6.59 18.92 0.12
N PRO A 579 -5.29 18.76 -0.18
CA PRO A 579 -4.72 19.17 -1.46
C PRO A 579 -5.06 18.13 -2.54
N LYS A 580 -5.73 18.56 -3.60
CA LYS A 580 -6.24 17.72 -4.69
C LYS A 580 -5.60 18.11 -6.02
N THR A 581 -4.67 17.29 -6.48
CA THR A 581 -4.11 17.36 -7.84
C THR A 581 -3.87 15.94 -8.34
N ILE A 582 -4.11 15.69 -9.62
CA ILE A 582 -3.66 14.44 -10.25
C ILE A 582 -2.22 14.57 -10.74
N ASP A 583 -1.70 15.79 -10.89
CA ASP A 583 -0.39 16.04 -11.53
C ASP A 583 0.78 15.83 -10.55
N ASN A 584 0.49 15.58 -9.28
CA ASN A 584 1.47 15.45 -8.19
C ASN A 584 2.41 16.66 -8.05
N ASP A 585 1.88 17.86 -8.26
CA ASP A 585 2.61 19.13 -8.31
C ASP A 585 2.57 19.93 -6.99
N ILE A 586 2.02 19.37 -5.93
CA ILE A 586 1.93 20.03 -4.61
C ILE A 586 3.28 19.93 -3.90
N PRO A 587 3.88 21.05 -3.46
CA PRO A 587 5.17 21.04 -2.79
C PRO A 587 5.06 20.35 -1.43
N VAL A 588 6.22 19.94 -0.89
CA VAL A 588 6.37 19.31 0.44
C VAL A 588 5.84 17.89 0.52
N ILE A 589 4.68 17.60 -0.07
CA ILE A 589 4.07 16.28 0.02
C ILE A 589 4.75 15.29 -0.94
N ASP A 590 4.88 14.04 -0.50
CA ASP A 590 5.48 12.97 -1.28
C ASP A 590 4.61 12.62 -2.49
N LYS A 591 3.28 12.64 -2.29
CA LYS A 591 2.28 12.26 -3.29
C LYS A 591 0.93 12.93 -3.03
N SER A 592 0.22 13.35 -4.08
CA SER A 592 -1.19 13.75 -4.02
C SER A 592 -2.14 12.59 -4.28
N PHE A 593 -3.34 12.62 -3.67
CA PHE A 593 -4.30 11.54 -3.89
C PHE A 593 -4.87 11.61 -5.32
N GLY A 594 -5.14 10.44 -5.89
CA GLY A 594 -5.60 10.28 -7.27
C GLY A 594 -4.47 10.20 -8.29
N PHE A 595 -3.20 10.42 -7.88
CA PHE A 595 -2.03 10.29 -8.76
C PHE A 595 -1.81 8.84 -9.21
N ASP A 596 -1.84 7.86 -8.29
CA ASP A 596 -1.61 6.46 -8.66
C ASP A 596 -2.72 5.96 -9.61
N SER A 597 -3.98 6.32 -9.31
CA SER A 597 -5.12 5.98 -10.16
C SER A 597 -4.99 6.62 -11.55
N ALA A 598 -4.48 7.85 -11.62
CA ALA A 598 -4.25 8.53 -12.89
C ALA A 598 -3.13 7.88 -13.70
N VAL A 599 -2.04 7.45 -13.05
CA VAL A 599 -0.94 6.71 -13.68
C VAL A 599 -1.42 5.36 -14.21
N GLU A 600 -2.23 4.64 -13.43
CA GLU A 600 -2.80 3.35 -13.84
C GLU A 600 -3.71 3.50 -15.07
N GLU A 601 -4.58 4.52 -15.10
CA GLU A 601 -5.42 4.79 -16.27
C GLU A 601 -4.62 5.27 -17.49
N ALA A 602 -3.59 6.09 -17.27
CA ALA A 602 -2.67 6.50 -18.33
C ALA A 602 -1.95 5.29 -18.93
N GLN A 603 -1.51 4.35 -18.10
CA GLN A 603 -0.90 3.09 -18.56
C GLN A 603 -1.88 2.28 -19.43
N ARG A 604 -3.16 2.18 -19.06
CA ARG A 604 -4.16 1.51 -19.90
C ARG A 604 -4.27 2.12 -21.30
N ALA A 605 -4.22 3.45 -21.39
CA ALA A 605 -4.24 4.15 -22.68
C ALA A 605 -2.96 3.93 -23.49
N ILE A 606 -1.80 3.89 -22.83
CA ILE A 606 -0.50 3.55 -23.46
C ILE A 606 -0.53 2.13 -24.03
N ASN A 607 -1.01 1.15 -23.26
CA ASN A 607 -1.08 -0.24 -23.71
C ASN A 607 -1.97 -0.38 -24.96
N ALA A 608 -3.11 0.34 -25.00
CA ALA A 608 -3.96 0.37 -26.19
C ALA A 608 -3.24 1.00 -27.40
N ALA A 609 -2.49 2.09 -27.19
CA ALA A 609 -1.69 2.72 -28.24
C ALA A 609 -0.58 1.80 -28.76
N HIS A 610 0.05 1.02 -27.88
CA HIS A 610 1.07 0.06 -28.24
C HIS A 610 0.52 -1.05 -29.16
N VAL A 611 -0.60 -1.67 -28.77
CA VAL A 611 -1.27 -2.69 -29.59
C VAL A 611 -1.66 -2.15 -30.97
N GLU A 612 -2.20 -0.93 -31.03
CA GLU A 612 -2.54 -0.25 -32.28
C GLU A 612 -1.30 0.04 -33.14
N ALA A 613 -0.18 0.45 -32.53
CA ALA A 613 1.06 0.75 -33.24
C ALA A 613 1.71 -0.52 -33.80
N GLU A 614 1.75 -1.60 -33.03
CA GLU A 614 2.34 -2.89 -33.45
C GLU A 614 1.51 -3.56 -34.57
N SER A 615 0.20 -3.32 -34.60
CA SER A 615 -0.72 -3.94 -35.56
C SER A 615 -0.63 -3.38 -36.98
N MET A 616 0.14 -2.31 -37.23
CA MET A 616 0.25 -1.66 -38.54
C MET A 616 1.71 -1.42 -38.94
N GLU A 617 2.02 -1.54 -40.23
CA GLU A 617 3.35 -1.17 -40.76
C GLU A 617 3.63 0.31 -40.48
N ASN A 618 4.81 0.56 -39.90
CA ASN A 618 5.25 1.89 -39.47
C ASN A 618 4.18 2.57 -38.60
N GLY A 619 3.62 1.83 -37.65
CA GLY A 619 2.58 2.31 -36.76
C GLY A 619 3.12 3.23 -35.66
N ILE A 620 2.42 4.34 -35.41
CA ILE A 620 2.73 5.28 -34.32
C ILE A 620 1.51 5.38 -33.39
N GLY A 621 1.69 5.01 -32.13
CA GLY A 621 0.73 5.26 -31.06
C GLY A 621 1.11 6.54 -30.32
N LEU A 622 0.35 7.63 -30.51
CA LEU A 622 0.56 8.90 -29.82
C LEU A 622 -0.49 9.10 -28.72
N VAL A 623 -0.05 9.18 -27.47
CA VAL A 623 -0.92 9.33 -26.29
C VAL A 623 -0.68 10.67 -25.63
N LYS A 624 -1.71 11.52 -25.56
CA LYS A 624 -1.66 12.77 -24.78
C LYS A 624 -2.08 12.48 -23.33
N LEU A 625 -1.24 12.81 -22.37
CA LEU A 625 -1.53 12.68 -20.95
C LEU A 625 -1.70 14.03 -20.25
N MET A 626 -2.32 13.98 -19.07
CA MET A 626 -2.38 15.12 -18.15
C MET A 626 -0.97 15.53 -17.70
N GLY A 627 -0.79 16.80 -17.36
CA GLY A 627 0.50 17.37 -17.01
C GLY A 627 0.64 18.79 -17.55
N ARG A 628 -0.10 19.72 -16.94
CA ARG A 628 -0.16 21.13 -17.39
C ARG A 628 1.15 21.87 -17.23
N TYR A 629 1.76 21.74 -16.06
CA TYR A 629 2.98 22.45 -15.68
C TYR A 629 4.11 21.49 -15.28
N CYS A 630 3.78 20.21 -15.13
CA CYS A 630 4.75 19.17 -14.78
C CYS A 630 4.41 17.83 -15.44
N GLY A 631 5.44 17.01 -15.63
CA GLY A 631 5.38 15.74 -16.38
C GLY A 631 5.26 14.47 -15.55
N PHE A 632 4.89 14.52 -14.27
CA PHE A 632 4.95 13.34 -13.39
C PHE A 632 4.07 12.17 -13.88
N ILE A 633 2.84 12.42 -14.32
CA ILE A 633 1.96 11.34 -14.83
C ILE A 633 2.61 10.70 -16.06
N ALA A 634 3.09 11.50 -17.02
CA ALA A 634 3.74 11.00 -18.22
C ALA A 634 5.02 10.20 -17.91
N MET A 635 5.85 10.70 -17.00
CA MET A 635 7.07 10.02 -16.55
C MET A 635 6.76 8.67 -15.87
N TYR A 636 5.84 8.67 -14.90
CA TYR A 636 5.49 7.45 -14.15
C TYR A 636 4.74 6.43 -15.01
N ALA A 637 3.81 6.86 -15.86
CA ALA A 637 3.08 5.97 -16.77
C ALA A 637 4.01 5.33 -17.80
N THR A 638 5.00 6.09 -18.31
CA THR A 638 6.06 5.57 -19.18
C THR A 638 6.89 4.49 -18.49
N LEU A 639 7.37 4.77 -17.28
CA LEU A 639 8.15 3.81 -16.48
C LEU A 639 7.33 2.56 -16.11
N ALA A 640 6.03 2.71 -15.88
CA ALA A 640 5.13 1.62 -15.54
C ALA A 640 4.79 0.73 -16.74
N SER A 641 4.51 1.31 -17.92
CA SER A 641 4.19 0.55 -19.14
C SER A 641 5.40 -0.18 -19.70
N ARG A 642 6.57 0.49 -19.81
CA ARG A 642 7.76 0.02 -20.53
C ARG A 642 7.60 -0.14 -22.06
N ASP A 643 6.43 0.18 -22.62
CA ASP A 643 6.16 0.10 -24.07
C ASP A 643 6.40 1.44 -24.79
N VAL A 644 6.74 2.49 -24.05
CA VAL A 644 6.92 3.86 -24.58
C VAL A 644 8.34 4.03 -25.11
N ASP A 645 8.46 4.49 -26.36
CA ASP A 645 9.76 4.82 -26.97
C ASP A 645 10.16 6.27 -26.76
N CYS A 646 9.18 7.17 -26.61
CA CYS A 646 9.42 8.60 -26.42
C CYS A 646 8.42 9.23 -25.45
N CYS A 647 8.91 9.87 -24.38
CA CYS A 647 8.14 10.62 -23.41
C CYS A 647 8.55 12.10 -23.45
N LEU A 648 7.59 12.96 -23.73
CA LEU A 648 7.74 14.41 -23.84
C LEU A 648 6.98 15.10 -22.68
N ILE A 649 7.70 15.89 -21.89
CA ILE A 649 7.19 16.56 -20.69
C ILE A 649 7.46 18.07 -20.74
N PRO A 650 6.69 18.91 -20.00
CA PRO A 650 6.89 20.36 -19.99
C PRO A 650 8.29 20.79 -19.54
N GLU A 651 8.95 20.00 -18.71
CA GLU A 651 10.27 20.30 -18.15
C GLU A 651 11.44 19.95 -19.07
N SER A 652 11.21 19.17 -20.14
CA SER A 652 12.27 18.73 -21.04
C SER A 652 12.03 19.34 -22.44
N PRO A 653 12.73 20.45 -22.77
CA PRO A 653 12.66 21.05 -24.10
C PRO A 653 13.00 20.05 -25.21
N PHE A 654 12.39 20.24 -26.38
CA PHE A 654 12.67 19.46 -27.57
C PHE A 654 12.42 20.29 -28.84
N TYR A 655 13.02 19.89 -29.95
CA TYR A 655 12.80 20.47 -31.26
C TYR A 655 12.44 19.38 -32.27
N LEU A 656 11.70 19.77 -33.32
CA LEU A 656 11.11 18.82 -34.26
C LEU A 656 12.07 18.37 -35.36
N GLU A 657 12.75 19.32 -36.01
CA GLU A 657 13.54 19.12 -37.23
C GLU A 657 15.04 19.38 -37.02
N GLY A 658 15.88 18.73 -37.82
CA GLY A 658 17.34 18.87 -37.75
C GLY A 658 18.01 17.67 -37.05
N THR A 659 19.35 17.66 -37.07
CA THR A 659 20.15 16.57 -36.52
C THR A 659 19.95 16.44 -35.02
N GLY A 660 19.46 15.29 -34.54
CA GLY A 660 19.11 15.05 -33.14
C GLY A 660 17.68 15.45 -32.77
N GLY A 661 16.88 15.90 -33.74
CA GLY A 661 15.49 16.31 -33.53
C GLY A 661 14.52 15.13 -33.41
N LEU A 662 13.31 15.42 -32.93
CA LEU A 662 12.27 14.42 -32.71
C LEU A 662 11.92 13.63 -33.98
N PHE A 663 11.82 14.27 -35.15
CA PHE A 663 11.44 13.56 -36.38
C PHE A 663 12.50 12.59 -36.89
N GLU A 664 13.79 12.93 -36.73
CA GLU A 664 14.88 12.02 -37.06
C GLU A 664 14.84 10.78 -36.14
N TYR A 665 14.58 11.00 -34.85
CA TYR A 665 14.42 9.92 -33.89
C TYR A 665 13.24 8.99 -34.23
N ILE A 666 12.07 9.56 -34.59
CA ILE A 666 10.91 8.77 -35.01
C ILE A 666 11.24 7.95 -36.27
N GLU A 667 11.86 8.56 -37.27
CA GLU A 667 12.24 7.86 -38.51
C GLU A 667 13.22 6.71 -38.25
N LYS A 668 14.20 6.92 -37.35
CA LYS A 668 15.13 5.88 -36.93
C LYS A 668 14.40 4.72 -36.24
N ARG A 669 13.53 5.02 -35.26
CA ARG A 669 12.79 4.01 -34.51
C ARG A 669 11.87 3.18 -35.39
N LEU A 670 11.15 3.81 -36.33
CA LEU A 670 10.30 3.08 -37.28
C LEU A 670 11.11 2.13 -38.16
N LYS A 671 12.30 2.53 -38.63
CA LYS A 671 13.18 1.65 -39.42
C LYS A 671 13.74 0.48 -38.61
N GLU A 672 13.99 0.68 -37.32
CA GLU A 672 14.55 -0.35 -36.44
C GLU A 672 13.48 -1.34 -35.94
N ASN A 673 12.31 -0.84 -35.53
CA ASN A 673 11.30 -1.62 -34.80
C ASN A 673 9.97 -1.80 -35.54
N GLY A 674 9.75 -1.09 -36.65
CA GLY A 674 8.49 -1.13 -37.42
C GLY A 674 7.29 -0.43 -36.76
N HIS A 675 7.41 0.00 -35.50
CA HIS A 675 6.38 0.74 -34.76
C HIS A 675 7.02 1.65 -33.70
N MET A 676 6.24 2.57 -33.14
CA MET A 676 6.67 3.47 -32.07
C MET A 676 5.51 3.94 -31.19
N VAL A 677 5.75 4.07 -29.88
CA VAL A 677 4.82 4.70 -28.95
C VAL A 677 5.40 6.01 -28.40
N ILE A 678 4.62 7.08 -28.49
CA ILE A 678 4.96 8.42 -28.03
C ILE A 678 3.96 8.85 -26.97
N VAL A 679 4.44 9.24 -25.80
CA VAL A 679 3.67 9.87 -24.73
C VAL A 679 4.01 11.35 -24.68
N ILE A 680 3.00 12.22 -24.67
CA ILE A 680 3.18 13.66 -24.54
C ILE A 680 2.27 14.23 -23.45
N ALA A 681 2.84 14.92 -22.47
CA ALA A 681 2.06 15.68 -21.50
C ALA A 681 1.45 16.94 -22.15
N GLU A 682 0.23 17.33 -21.75
CA GLU A 682 -0.48 18.47 -22.36
C GLU A 682 0.29 19.79 -22.35
N GLY A 683 1.16 20.00 -21.35
CA GLY A 683 1.99 21.20 -21.22
C GLY A 683 3.30 21.18 -22.02
N ALA A 684 3.69 20.06 -22.62
CA ALA A 684 4.93 19.98 -23.40
C ALA A 684 4.79 20.74 -24.73
N GLY A 685 5.85 21.39 -25.21
CA GLY A 685 5.89 22.00 -26.55
C GLY A 685 4.94 23.18 -26.77
N GLN A 686 4.41 23.81 -25.71
CA GLN A 686 3.46 24.92 -25.82
C GLN A 686 4.10 26.18 -26.42
N GLU A 687 5.41 26.36 -26.22
CA GLU A 687 6.23 27.38 -26.86
C GLU A 687 6.29 27.20 -28.39
N LEU A 688 6.52 25.98 -28.88
CA LEU A 688 6.56 25.65 -30.31
C LEU A 688 5.21 25.91 -31.00
N LEU A 689 4.11 25.63 -30.30
CA LEU A 689 2.75 25.94 -30.75
C LEU A 689 2.51 27.44 -30.88
N SER A 690 2.99 28.22 -29.89
CA SER A 690 2.73 29.66 -29.80
C SER A 690 3.45 30.48 -30.88
N GLU A 691 4.62 30.04 -31.33
CA GLU A 691 5.35 30.68 -32.43
C GLU A 691 4.62 30.56 -33.78
N ILE A 692 3.86 29.47 -33.95
CA ILE A 692 3.17 29.14 -35.21
C ILE A 692 1.77 29.75 -35.24
N ILE A 693 1.07 29.74 -34.11
CA ILE A 693 -0.33 30.16 -34.00
C ILE A 693 -0.38 31.49 -33.24
N HIS A 694 -0.49 32.61 -33.96
CA HIS A 694 -0.71 33.96 -33.40
C HIS A 694 -2.12 34.07 -32.76
N SER A 695 -2.36 33.33 -31.68
CA SER A 695 -3.67 33.28 -31.00
C SER A 695 -3.68 34.07 -29.70
N THR A 696 -4.84 34.68 -29.43
CA THR A 696 -5.13 35.40 -28.19
C THR A 696 -5.07 34.45 -26.99
N THR A 697 -4.27 34.80 -25.97
CA THR A 697 -4.20 34.09 -24.69
C THR A 697 -5.55 34.12 -23.97
N GLN A 698 -6.32 33.02 -24.06
CA GLN A 698 -7.57 32.87 -23.30
C GLN A 698 -7.27 32.27 -21.92
N GLN A 699 -8.02 32.69 -20.91
CA GLN A 699 -7.91 32.20 -19.52
C GLN A 699 -9.21 31.52 -19.08
N ASP A 700 -9.10 30.54 -18.18
CA ASP A 700 -10.25 29.94 -17.50
C ASP A 700 -10.81 30.84 -16.38
N ALA A 701 -11.96 30.48 -15.81
CA ALA A 701 -12.60 31.24 -14.74
C ALA A 701 -11.79 31.32 -13.42
N SER A 702 -10.71 30.54 -13.30
CA SER A 702 -9.75 30.60 -12.19
C SER A 702 -8.51 31.44 -12.55
N GLY A 703 -8.43 32.00 -13.76
CA GLY A 703 -7.28 32.79 -14.24
C GLY A 703 -6.15 31.97 -14.87
N ASN A 704 -6.33 30.66 -15.10
CA ASN A 704 -5.29 29.83 -15.74
C ASN A 704 -5.31 29.99 -17.26
N LYS A 705 -4.13 30.06 -17.90
CA LYS A 705 -4.02 30.02 -19.37
C LYS A 705 -4.61 28.72 -19.92
N LEU A 706 -5.43 28.82 -20.97
CA LEU A 706 -5.91 27.68 -21.72
C LEU A 706 -4.80 27.19 -22.65
N LEU A 707 -4.44 25.91 -22.52
CA LEU A 707 -3.44 25.26 -23.37
C LEU A 707 -4.05 24.86 -24.71
N GLN A 708 -3.22 24.86 -25.76
CA GLN A 708 -3.61 24.31 -27.06
C GLN A 708 -3.39 22.79 -27.07
N ASP A 709 -4.11 22.08 -27.93
CA ASP A 709 -3.99 20.62 -28.05
C ASP A 709 -2.68 20.23 -28.78
N VAL A 710 -1.63 20.02 -27.98
CA VAL A 710 -0.32 19.58 -28.47
C VAL A 710 -0.35 18.20 -29.12
N GLY A 711 -1.23 17.31 -28.66
CA GLY A 711 -1.33 15.95 -29.20
C GLY A 711 -1.82 15.97 -30.65
N LEU A 712 -2.88 16.74 -30.91
CA LEU A 712 -3.40 16.92 -32.26
C LEU A 712 -2.40 17.66 -33.17
N TRP A 713 -1.75 18.70 -32.66
CA TRP A 713 -0.73 19.44 -33.39
C TRP A 713 0.46 18.56 -33.78
N LEU A 714 1.04 17.83 -32.82
CA LEU A 714 2.18 16.96 -33.07
C LEU A 714 1.80 15.85 -34.05
N SER A 715 0.59 15.29 -33.94
CA SER A 715 0.04 14.32 -34.90
C SER A 715 0.07 14.83 -36.34
N GLN A 716 -0.33 16.09 -36.55
CA GLN A 716 -0.34 16.70 -37.89
C GLN A 716 1.07 16.91 -38.41
N ARG A 717 1.98 17.42 -37.56
CA ARG A 717 3.37 17.69 -37.93
C ARG A 717 4.13 16.41 -38.31
N ILE A 718 3.93 15.32 -37.56
CA ILE A 718 4.49 14.01 -37.90
C ILE A 718 3.96 13.53 -39.27
N LYS A 719 2.65 13.64 -39.51
CA LYS A 719 2.04 13.25 -40.80
C LYS A 719 2.62 14.06 -41.96
N ASP A 720 2.79 15.36 -41.80
CA ASP A 720 3.34 16.24 -42.83
C ASP A 720 4.80 15.89 -43.15
N TYR A 721 5.63 15.62 -42.12
CA TYR A 721 7.03 15.21 -42.28
C TYR A 721 7.18 13.93 -43.10
N PHE A 722 6.42 12.87 -42.77
CA PHE A 722 6.51 11.59 -43.48
C PHE A 722 5.88 11.63 -44.89
N LYS A 723 4.86 12.49 -45.10
CA LYS A 723 4.29 12.72 -46.43
C LYS A 723 5.31 13.31 -47.40
N GLN A 724 6.16 14.23 -46.95
CA GLN A 724 7.22 14.81 -47.79
C GLN A 724 8.29 13.78 -48.17
N ARG A 725 8.57 12.81 -47.28
CA ARG A 725 9.58 11.75 -47.48
C ARG A 725 9.06 10.51 -48.21
N LYS A 726 7.76 10.46 -48.55
CA LYS A 726 7.10 9.33 -49.22
C LYS A 726 7.24 7.99 -48.47
N MET A 727 7.29 8.03 -47.15
CA MET A 727 7.29 6.83 -46.30
C MET A 727 5.87 6.59 -45.79
N VAL A 728 5.38 5.35 -45.94
CA VAL A 728 4.06 4.94 -45.44
C VAL A 728 4.12 4.85 -43.90
N MET A 729 3.17 5.46 -43.22
CA MET A 729 3.12 5.51 -41.74
C MET A 729 1.66 5.62 -41.28
N ASN A 730 1.33 4.95 -40.18
CA ASN A 730 -0.02 4.89 -39.62
C ASN A 730 -0.04 5.44 -38.19
N LEU A 731 -0.56 6.67 -37.99
CA LEU A 731 -0.62 7.30 -36.67
C LEU A 731 -2.02 7.20 -36.05
N LYS A 732 -2.08 6.67 -34.82
CA LYS A 732 -3.25 6.68 -33.94
C LYS A 732 -3.01 7.64 -32.78
N TYR A 733 -3.94 8.56 -32.59
CA TYR A 733 -3.92 9.54 -31.52
C TYR A 733 -4.94 9.16 -30.44
N ILE A 734 -4.51 9.08 -29.18
CA ILE A 734 -5.35 8.74 -28.04
C ILE A 734 -5.30 9.88 -27.02
N ASP A 735 -6.47 10.39 -26.64
CA ASP A 735 -6.66 11.36 -25.55
C ASP A 735 -7.56 10.78 -24.44
N PRO A 736 -6.97 10.12 -23.41
CA PRO A 736 -7.71 9.56 -22.27
C PRO A 736 -8.02 10.59 -21.18
N THR A 737 -7.83 11.90 -21.41
CA THR A 737 -7.88 12.96 -20.36
C THR A 737 -9.07 12.85 -19.40
N TYR A 738 -10.29 12.64 -19.90
CA TYR A 738 -11.46 12.54 -19.03
C TYR A 738 -11.61 11.17 -18.37
N MET A 739 -11.14 10.10 -19.01
CA MET A 739 -11.11 8.76 -18.45
C MET A 739 -10.19 8.72 -17.22
N ILE A 740 -9.03 9.36 -17.30
CA ILE A 740 -8.07 9.49 -16.18
C ILE A 740 -8.70 10.16 -14.95
N ARG A 741 -9.54 11.18 -15.16
CA ARG A 741 -10.04 12.02 -14.05
C ARG A 741 -11.35 11.56 -13.44
N ALA A 742 -12.17 10.86 -14.21
CA ALA A 742 -13.55 10.55 -13.87
C ALA A 742 -13.73 9.14 -13.28
N ILE A 743 -12.67 8.33 -13.21
CA ILE A 743 -12.69 7.00 -12.62
C ILE A 743 -12.76 7.04 -11.08
N PRO A 744 -13.24 5.96 -10.44
CA PRO A 744 -13.01 5.75 -9.01
C PRO A 744 -11.51 5.59 -8.71
N SER A 745 -11.11 5.87 -7.47
CA SER A 745 -9.74 5.63 -7.00
C SER A 745 -9.46 4.14 -6.81
N ASN A 746 -8.22 3.74 -7.11
CA ASN A 746 -7.71 2.40 -6.84
C ASN A 746 -7.48 2.16 -5.33
N ALA A 747 -7.05 0.95 -4.96
CA ALA A 747 -6.86 0.56 -3.56
C ALA A 747 -5.83 1.45 -2.83
N SER A 748 -4.69 1.75 -3.47
CA SER A 748 -3.64 2.60 -2.90
C SER A 748 -4.16 4.01 -2.59
N ASP A 749 -4.81 4.64 -3.57
CA ASP A 749 -5.39 5.98 -3.40
C ASP A 749 -6.55 5.97 -2.41
N ASN A 750 -7.36 4.90 -2.33
CA ASN A 750 -8.43 4.80 -1.33
C ASN A 750 -7.87 4.82 0.09
N VAL A 751 -6.83 4.02 0.37
CA VAL A 751 -6.16 4.03 1.68
C VAL A 751 -5.59 5.42 1.96
N TYR A 752 -4.94 6.05 0.97
CA TYR A 752 -4.37 7.38 1.16
C TYR A 752 -5.44 8.45 1.42
N CYS A 753 -6.55 8.44 0.68
CA CYS A 753 -7.69 9.34 0.89
C CYS A 753 -8.26 9.20 2.31
N THR A 754 -8.40 7.95 2.80
CA THR A 754 -8.87 7.68 4.16
C THR A 754 -7.95 8.31 5.21
N LEU A 755 -6.63 8.10 5.08
CA LEU A 755 -5.67 8.65 6.04
C LEU A 755 -5.61 10.18 6.01
N LEU A 756 -5.72 10.81 4.83
CA LEU A 756 -5.80 12.26 4.70
C LEU A 756 -7.06 12.82 5.36
N ALA A 757 -8.21 12.24 5.07
CA ALA A 757 -9.50 12.66 5.62
C ALA A 757 -9.52 12.54 7.15
N GLN A 758 -9.10 11.39 7.69
CA GLN A 758 -9.00 11.19 9.14
C GLN A 758 -8.02 12.18 9.79
N SER A 759 -6.85 12.39 9.18
CA SER A 759 -5.87 13.37 9.66
C SER A 759 -6.45 14.79 9.74
N ALA A 760 -7.22 15.19 8.73
CA ALA A 760 -7.88 16.50 8.69
C ALA A 760 -8.94 16.62 9.79
N VAL A 761 -9.77 15.59 9.98
CA VAL A 761 -10.77 15.52 11.05
C VAL A 761 -10.11 15.61 12.43
N HIS A 762 -9.07 14.81 12.67
CA HIS A 762 -8.32 14.83 13.92
C HIS A 762 -7.72 16.21 14.21
N GLY A 763 -7.17 16.88 13.19
CA GLY A 763 -6.58 18.20 13.34
C GLY A 763 -7.62 19.26 13.67
N ALA A 764 -8.75 19.26 12.96
CA ALA A 764 -9.85 20.18 13.19
C ALA A 764 -10.46 20.02 14.59
N MET A 765 -10.75 18.77 15.01
CA MET A 765 -11.26 18.48 16.36
C MET A 765 -10.26 18.90 17.44
N ALA A 766 -8.97 18.72 17.19
CA ALA A 766 -7.89 19.13 18.09
C ALA A 766 -7.59 20.64 18.05
N GLY A 767 -8.38 21.46 17.36
CA GLY A 767 -8.24 22.92 17.39
C GLY A 767 -7.16 23.49 16.47
N TYR A 768 -6.49 22.66 15.67
CA TYR A 768 -5.62 23.17 14.60
C TYR A 768 -6.46 23.78 13.48
N THR A 769 -5.93 24.82 12.84
CA THR A 769 -6.62 25.58 11.78
C THR A 769 -5.60 26.24 10.87
N GLY A 770 -5.98 26.63 9.65
CA GLY A 770 -5.02 27.25 8.73
C GLY A 770 -3.97 26.27 8.16
N PHE A 771 -4.33 24.99 8.07
CA PHE A 771 -3.42 23.92 7.67
C PHE A 771 -3.96 23.08 6.51
N THR A 772 -3.03 22.41 5.83
CA THR A 772 -3.28 21.35 4.87
C THR A 772 -2.74 20.03 5.42
N VAL A 773 -3.36 18.91 5.07
CA VAL A 773 -2.83 17.56 5.37
C VAL A 773 -2.03 17.00 4.20
N GLY A 774 -0.95 16.25 4.50
CA GLY A 774 -0.15 15.61 3.47
C GLY A 774 0.85 14.59 4.01
N LEU A 775 1.27 13.69 3.13
CA LEU A 775 2.33 12.72 3.41
C LEU A 775 3.71 13.39 3.23
N VAL A 776 4.56 13.35 4.25
CA VAL A 776 5.95 13.80 4.18
C VAL A 776 6.83 12.68 4.69
N ASN A 777 7.74 12.18 3.84
CA ASN A 777 8.60 11.03 4.12
C ASN A 777 7.83 9.83 4.72
N GLY A 778 6.66 9.52 4.15
CA GLY A 778 5.82 8.39 4.56
C GLY A 778 5.02 8.61 5.85
N ARG A 779 4.96 9.83 6.41
CA ARG A 779 4.17 10.16 7.61
C ARG A 779 3.16 11.26 7.32
N GLN A 780 1.95 11.15 7.88
CA GLN A 780 0.92 12.19 7.77
C GLN A 780 1.32 13.40 8.61
N THR A 781 1.19 14.60 8.04
CA THR A 781 1.61 15.86 8.66
C THR A 781 0.58 16.97 8.48
N TYR A 782 0.64 17.96 9.37
CA TYR A 782 -0.02 19.25 9.21
C TYR A 782 0.99 20.23 8.61
N ILE A 783 0.61 20.82 7.47
CA ILE A 783 1.46 21.69 6.67
C ILE A 783 0.79 23.07 6.58
N PRO A 784 1.47 24.17 6.90
CA PRO A 784 0.91 25.52 6.77
C PRO A 784 0.54 25.86 5.32
N PHE A 785 -0.55 26.59 5.11
CA PHE A 785 -1.01 26.97 3.75
C PHE A 785 0.05 27.71 2.93
N TYR A 786 0.83 28.59 3.54
CA TYR A 786 1.87 29.34 2.81
C TYR A 786 2.88 28.40 2.15
N ARG A 787 3.14 27.24 2.75
CA ARG A 787 4.15 26.30 2.27
C ARG A 787 3.69 25.53 1.04
N ILE A 788 2.39 25.22 1.00
CA ILE A 788 1.72 24.62 -0.16
C ILE A 788 1.59 25.62 -1.33
N ASN A 789 1.50 26.91 -1.02
CA ASN A 789 1.27 27.96 -2.01
C ASN A 789 2.55 28.58 -2.61
N GLU A 790 3.74 28.21 -2.12
CA GLU A 790 5.00 28.86 -2.47
C GLU A 790 5.49 28.52 -3.88
N LYS A 791 5.47 27.24 -4.25
CA LYS A 791 5.96 26.74 -5.54
C LYS A 791 5.23 25.47 -5.94
N GLN A 792 5.33 25.09 -7.20
CA GLN A 792 4.87 23.78 -7.70
C GLN A 792 6.06 22.82 -7.82
N ASN A 793 5.82 21.55 -7.51
CA ASN A 793 6.78 20.49 -7.82
C ASN A 793 6.81 20.24 -9.33
N LYS A 794 8.01 20.04 -9.84
CA LYS A 794 8.31 19.71 -11.25
C LYS A 794 9.25 18.52 -11.31
N VAL A 795 9.22 17.80 -12.43
CA VAL A 795 10.23 16.78 -12.73
C VAL A 795 11.59 17.46 -12.85
N VAL A 796 12.56 16.99 -12.08
CA VAL A 796 13.94 17.46 -12.18
C VAL A 796 14.64 16.60 -13.22
N ILE A 797 14.90 17.16 -14.40
CA ILE A 797 15.47 16.42 -15.54
C ILE A 797 16.94 16.00 -15.31
N THR A 798 17.62 16.58 -14.32
CA THR A 798 18.96 16.16 -13.90
C THR A 798 18.95 15.06 -12.83
N ASP A 799 17.79 14.67 -12.31
CA ASP A 799 17.67 13.66 -11.25
C ASP A 799 17.64 12.22 -11.80
N ARG A 800 17.96 11.27 -10.92
CA ARG A 800 18.05 9.84 -11.21
C ARG A 800 16.75 9.25 -11.75
N MET A 801 15.59 9.81 -11.39
CA MET A 801 14.31 9.35 -11.91
C MET A 801 14.14 9.63 -13.41
N TRP A 802 14.51 10.81 -13.88
CA TRP A 802 14.48 11.12 -15.32
C TRP A 802 15.53 10.31 -16.07
N ALA A 803 16.75 10.17 -15.53
CA ALA A 803 17.79 9.32 -16.11
C ALA A 803 17.34 7.85 -16.28
N ARG A 804 16.57 7.31 -15.32
CA ARG A 804 15.96 5.97 -15.44
C ARG A 804 14.94 5.90 -16.57
N LEU A 805 14.14 6.94 -16.77
CA LEU A 805 13.21 6.99 -17.90
C LEU A 805 13.96 6.99 -19.23
N LEU A 806 14.96 7.86 -19.38
CA LEU A 806 15.76 7.92 -20.61
C LEU A 806 16.45 6.58 -20.91
N SER A 807 16.99 5.92 -19.88
CA SER A 807 17.59 4.58 -20.02
C SER A 807 16.57 3.48 -20.33
N SER A 808 15.33 3.60 -19.84
CA SER A 808 14.27 2.61 -20.11
C SER A 808 13.71 2.74 -21.53
N THR A 809 13.58 3.96 -22.03
CA THR A 809 13.03 4.27 -23.35
C THR A 809 14.09 4.24 -24.46
N ASN A 810 15.38 4.34 -24.10
CA ASN A 810 16.49 4.62 -25.01
C ASN A 810 16.24 5.87 -25.88
N GLN A 811 15.49 6.84 -25.37
CA GLN A 811 15.30 8.12 -26.04
C GLN A 811 16.50 9.04 -25.79
N PRO A 812 16.94 9.83 -26.79
CA PRO A 812 17.96 10.85 -26.57
C PRO A 812 17.40 11.99 -25.73
N SER A 813 18.30 12.80 -25.18
CA SER A 813 17.92 14.15 -24.77
C SER A 813 17.77 15.01 -26.02
N PHE A 814 16.62 15.66 -26.20
CA PHE A 814 16.33 16.54 -27.34
C PHE A 814 16.78 17.99 -27.10
N LEU A 815 17.69 18.22 -26.14
CA LEU A 815 18.23 19.55 -25.85
C LEU A 815 19.09 20.06 -27.02
N SER A 816 18.91 21.32 -27.39
CA SER A 816 19.82 21.98 -28.34
C SER A 816 21.10 22.44 -27.65
N ALA A 817 22.16 22.72 -28.42
CA ALA A 817 23.41 23.27 -27.89
C ALA A 817 23.23 24.62 -27.16
N LYS A 818 22.13 25.35 -27.41
CA LYS A 818 21.80 26.60 -26.70
C LYS A 818 21.17 26.32 -25.34
N ASP A 819 20.27 25.33 -25.27
CA ASP A 819 19.55 24.96 -24.04
C ASP A 819 20.51 24.43 -22.97
N VAL A 820 21.51 23.66 -23.38
CA VAL A 820 22.57 23.15 -22.48
C VAL A 820 23.41 24.29 -21.85
N VAL A 821 23.47 25.46 -22.49
CA VAL A 821 24.24 26.62 -22.00
C VAL A 821 23.40 27.51 -21.08
N GLU A 822 22.08 27.56 -21.26
CA GLU A 822 21.16 28.28 -20.37
C GLU A 822 20.92 27.54 -19.05
N ASP A 823 20.75 26.21 -19.09
CA ASP A 823 20.55 25.38 -17.89
C ASP A 823 21.75 25.46 -16.92
N LYS A 824 22.97 25.49 -17.47
CA LYS A 824 24.21 25.68 -16.70
C LYS A 824 24.32 27.05 -16.03
N LYS A 825 23.58 28.06 -16.49
CA LYS A 825 23.53 29.39 -15.87
C LYS A 825 22.51 29.45 -14.72
N GLU A 826 21.42 28.70 -14.80
CA GLU A 826 20.41 28.64 -13.72
C GLU A 826 20.89 27.79 -12.52
N GLU A 827 21.67 26.72 -12.74
CA GLU A 827 22.23 25.88 -11.67
C GLU A 827 23.35 26.55 -10.84
N GLY A 828 23.86 27.71 -11.27
CA GLY A 828 24.94 28.45 -10.59
C GLY A 828 24.59 29.00 -9.19
N THR A 829 23.38 28.76 -8.67
CA THR A 829 22.92 29.31 -7.39
C THR A 829 22.33 28.28 -6.42
N SER A 830 22.79 27.02 -6.41
CA SER A 830 22.71 26.18 -5.19
C SER A 830 23.41 24.83 -5.31
N CYS A 831 24.74 24.80 -5.12
CA CYS A 831 25.45 23.72 -4.41
C CYS A 831 26.93 24.09 -4.24
N PRO A 832 27.48 24.26 -3.03
CA PRO A 832 28.93 24.30 -2.86
C PRO A 832 29.42 22.85 -2.84
N LEU A 833 29.85 22.34 -4.00
CA LEU A 833 30.81 21.24 -4.01
C LEU A 833 32.19 21.86 -3.77
N LEU A 834 32.71 21.61 -2.58
CA LEU A 834 34.10 21.84 -2.21
C LEU A 834 34.96 20.80 -2.94
N ASP A 835 35.71 21.23 -3.94
CA ASP A 835 36.99 20.63 -4.27
C ASP A 835 38.02 21.75 -4.24
N ASP A 836 38.67 21.90 -3.09
CA ASP A 836 39.88 22.68 -2.95
C ASP A 836 40.90 21.89 -2.12
N GLN A 837 42.08 21.71 -2.72
CA GLN A 837 43.35 21.19 -2.18
C GLN A 837 43.45 19.64 -2.14
N ILE A 838 44.43 18.93 -2.74
CA ILE A 838 45.83 19.20 -3.11
C ILE A 838 46.24 18.18 -4.20
N PHE A 839 46.90 18.61 -5.28
CA PHE A 839 48.08 17.93 -5.84
C PHE A 839 48.86 18.93 -6.70
N SER A 840 49.89 19.50 -6.08
CA SER A 840 51.01 20.14 -6.78
C SER A 840 52.03 19.08 -7.12
N GLU A 841 52.23 18.79 -8.40
CA GLU A 841 53.52 18.34 -8.92
C GLU A 841 53.61 18.68 -10.41
N ASP A 842 54.74 19.31 -10.75
CA ASP A 842 55.15 19.77 -12.08
C ASP A 842 55.04 18.66 -13.14
N VAL A 843 54.75 19.03 -14.38
CA VAL A 843 55.63 18.81 -15.55
C VAL A 843 55.07 19.56 -16.77
N SER A 844 55.91 20.44 -17.27
CA SER A 844 55.86 21.08 -18.58
C SER A 844 55.83 20.07 -19.72
N GLY A 845 54.95 20.25 -20.72
CA GLY A 845 54.98 19.37 -21.89
C GLY A 845 53.87 19.59 -22.91
N ASN A 846 54.15 20.46 -23.89
CA ASN A 846 53.50 20.47 -25.20
C ASN A 846 53.33 19.05 -25.77
N LYS A 847 52.11 18.67 -26.21
CA LYS A 847 51.90 17.89 -27.44
C LYS A 847 50.42 17.85 -27.85
N LYS A 848 50.16 18.38 -29.05
CA LYS A 848 49.05 17.95 -29.94
C LYS A 848 49.06 16.43 -30.05
N ILE A 849 47.89 15.79 -30.11
CA ILE A 849 47.55 14.71 -31.05
C ILE A 849 46.02 14.53 -31.07
N SER A 850 45.51 14.53 -32.30
CA SER A 850 44.18 14.14 -32.79
C SER A 850 43.89 12.65 -32.63
N HIS A 851 42.63 12.24 -32.45
CA HIS A 851 42.08 10.96 -32.97
C HIS A 851 40.54 11.12 -33.10
N VAL A 852 39.97 10.94 -34.29
CA VAL A 852 39.51 9.68 -34.93
C VAL A 852 38.34 9.07 -34.18
#